data_AF-A0A8S3U4X6-F1
#
_entry.id   AF-A0A8S3U4X6-F1
#
_cell.length_a   1.000
_cell.length_b   1.000
_cell.length_c   1.000
_cell.angle_alpha   90.00
_cell.angle_beta   90.00
_cell.angle_gamma   90.00
#
_symmetry.space_group_name_H-M   'P 1'
#
loop_
_entity.id
_entity.type
_entity.pdbx_description
1 polymer ?
#
loop_
_entity_poly.entity_id
_entity_poly.type
_entity_poly.pdbx_seq_one_letter_code
_entity_poly.pdbx_strand_id
1 'polypeptide(L)'
;MYFTGSQSRLDNLTADLLADYGPNVRPVCPGKETVPVTVDMAVRQLITLNEPEQTVQFNVWMRLAWVDCHLKWNPDDYNGTKSIVLPIDLIWKPDITLYESISEEFYGFEKFRAHIYPDGYVTYNFPFKIEALCPVSVAKFPYDSQICSLMFGSWSYNGFELDVSTKLGAGDLSSVKENVEWIIKDIPAIRHELYYGCCPEPYPDVTFYINLKRKPNYYVTNILIPSLLVTLVAGLGFFLPADSGEKVGLELTVMLAMSVFQLLIADHLPPSADETPWISSFFSFTMILSGGSSCWQVLVLNLHHRGDRHMPHWLKFYVLKLLGRLTWIDVPRVKPDYVKQSSPKCQTKLHTDKAAHTTDKAEYTTDTAMHTTDTSVNTTDKATYTTDKAAHTANKTEYTTDTAMHTTDTSVNTTDKAAHTTDKDEYTTDKAEYTTDTAMHTTDTSAFMTDKSLAKIFNILDRNRKYKEEELGNTSSISLSEPEAEIAENSELWISLALMVDRIGMMVFFLSLSIGCGSGKIIKDNTGDDSKGTFTYGSSSVLNNLSTLLLTNYGAEVRPLCPGYERVNVTVDIAIRQLISLDEPEQLIHFNMWMRLGWIDCNLRWNPDDFNGTDSIVLPIGLIWKPDVTLYESISAEFYGFKDYRALIYSDGYVAYNFPTKIEALCPIDVAKFPFDSQVCELMFGSWSYNGLQLDIRSKNVEGDLSSMKEHVEWIVEKAANVRHEVYYGCCPEPFIDVTFYIHLKRKPAYYITNIIVPSFLITMVASFGFLLPVDSGEKVGLELTVMLAMSVFQLLVADKLPPSADSTPWIAMFFSFTLILSGGSSLWQVMVLNIHHRGDRTMSRFTKCYLLKPLAYITCVKLPRLQNNRYKTSQNEVIQNNRYQTSQNEVIQNRYTSSQNEDKIISKLFNTLNERRMSKEKEVEISTSSESEKEEVDSDLWIHYALVLDRLGFVVFLFSLVTGCAYIFIGIIYN
;
A
#
# COMPACT_ATOMS: atom_id res chain seq x y z
N MET A 1 -7.83 -43.66 62.45
CA MET A 1 -9.07 -42.92 62.81
C MET A 1 -8.69 -41.52 63.30
N TYR A 2 -8.08 -40.68 62.43
CA TYR A 2 -7.43 -39.42 62.85
C TYR A 2 -7.56 -38.25 61.85
N PHE A 3 -8.44 -38.35 60.84
CA PHE A 3 -8.59 -37.33 59.78
C PHE A 3 -9.93 -36.56 59.80
N THR A 4 -10.85 -36.87 60.72
CA THR A 4 -12.18 -36.23 60.79
C THR A 4 -12.26 -35.05 61.76
N GLY A 5 -11.23 -34.79 62.56
CA GLY A 5 -11.25 -33.77 63.62
C GLY A 5 -10.70 -32.38 63.25
N SER A 6 -9.96 -32.26 62.14
CA SER A 6 -9.47 -30.95 61.66
C SER A 6 -10.48 -30.25 60.77
N GLN A 7 -11.22 -31.01 59.94
CA GLN A 7 -12.24 -30.47 59.05
C GLN A 7 -13.35 -29.77 59.86
N SER A 8 -13.96 -30.48 60.81
CA SER A 8 -15.09 -29.96 61.60
C SER A 8 -14.76 -28.76 62.49
N ARG A 9 -13.49 -28.50 62.81
CA ARG A 9 -13.07 -27.29 63.55
C ARG A 9 -12.72 -26.13 62.64
N LEU A 10 -12.26 -26.41 61.41
CA LEU A 10 -12.14 -25.38 60.38
C LEU A 10 -13.54 -24.89 59.98
N ASP A 11 -14.49 -25.83 59.84
CA ASP A 11 -15.90 -25.53 59.58
C ASP A 11 -16.56 -24.74 60.73
N ASN A 12 -16.15 -24.98 61.99
CA ASN A 12 -16.56 -24.13 63.11
C ASN A 12 -15.96 -22.72 63.03
N LEU A 13 -14.66 -22.57 62.76
CA LEU A 13 -14.02 -21.25 62.62
C LEU A 13 -14.68 -20.42 61.52
N THR A 14 -15.00 -21.04 60.38
CA THR A 14 -15.67 -20.34 59.28
C THR A 14 -17.12 -20.02 59.59
N ALA A 15 -17.84 -20.88 60.31
CA ALA A 15 -19.19 -20.58 60.80
C ALA A 15 -19.18 -19.44 61.85
N ASP A 16 -18.25 -19.46 62.80
CA ASP A 16 -18.09 -18.43 63.84
C ASP A 16 -17.77 -17.05 63.23
N LEU A 17 -16.88 -17.00 62.22
CA LEU A 17 -16.50 -15.77 61.53
C LEU A 17 -17.59 -15.22 60.60
N LEU A 18 -18.44 -16.08 60.03
CA LEU A 18 -19.46 -15.69 59.04
C LEU A 18 -20.87 -15.51 59.61
N ALA A 19 -21.11 -15.86 60.88
CA ALA A 19 -22.45 -15.85 61.49
C ALA A 19 -23.19 -14.49 61.40
N ASP A 20 -22.48 -13.40 61.67
CA ASP A 20 -22.99 -12.01 61.64
C ASP A 20 -22.28 -11.15 60.56
N TYR A 21 -21.66 -11.79 59.56
CA TYR A 21 -20.83 -11.08 58.56
C TYR A 21 -21.62 -10.68 57.31
N GLY A 22 -21.60 -9.39 56.95
CA GLY A 22 -22.24 -8.84 55.75
C GLY A 22 -21.26 -8.64 54.58
N PRO A 23 -21.22 -9.52 53.55
CA PRO A 23 -20.25 -9.41 52.45
C PRO A 23 -20.52 -8.26 51.47
N ASN A 24 -21.72 -7.66 51.51
CA ASN A 24 -22.08 -6.56 50.62
C ASN A 24 -21.65 -5.17 51.15
N VAL A 25 -21.12 -5.09 52.37
CA VAL A 25 -20.79 -3.84 53.06
C VAL A 25 -19.30 -3.80 53.39
N ARG A 26 -18.67 -2.64 53.21
CA ARG A 26 -17.23 -2.44 53.49
C ARG A 26 -16.87 -2.68 54.97
N PRO A 27 -15.69 -3.25 55.28
CA PRO A 27 -15.24 -3.49 56.65
C PRO A 27 -14.42 -2.30 57.21
N VAL A 28 -15.09 -1.21 57.59
CA VAL A 28 -14.42 -0.06 58.25
C VAL A 28 -14.05 -0.43 59.69
N CYS A 29 -12.75 -0.40 59.99
CA CYS A 29 -12.22 -0.72 61.32
C CYS A 29 -12.49 0.42 62.33
N PRO A 30 -12.67 0.13 63.64
CA PRO A 30 -12.78 1.18 64.66
C PRO A 30 -11.58 2.14 64.63
N GLY A 31 -11.85 3.44 64.44
CA GLY A 31 -10.81 4.46 64.32
C GLY A 31 -10.10 4.51 62.96
N LYS A 32 -10.64 3.83 61.93
CA LYS A 32 -10.32 4.04 60.51
C LYS A 32 -11.59 4.48 59.77
N GLU A 33 -11.40 5.04 58.58
CA GLU A 33 -12.40 5.75 57.79
C GLU A 33 -12.45 5.11 56.40
N THR A 34 -11.30 5.16 55.75
CA THR A 34 -10.95 4.49 54.52
C THR A 34 -10.58 3.03 54.79
N VAL A 35 -10.99 2.16 53.88
CA VAL A 35 -10.41 0.82 53.77
C VAL A 35 -9.18 0.93 52.85
N PRO A 36 -7.95 0.77 53.35
CA PRO A 36 -6.76 0.77 52.50
C PRO A 36 -6.69 -0.55 51.71
N VAL A 37 -6.78 -0.45 50.39
CA VAL A 37 -6.69 -1.58 49.46
C VAL A 37 -5.41 -1.44 48.66
N THR A 38 -4.57 -2.47 48.71
CA THR A 38 -3.34 -2.51 47.89
C THR A 38 -3.56 -3.32 46.63
N VAL A 39 -3.33 -2.70 45.48
CA VAL A 39 -3.41 -3.26 44.13
C VAL A 39 -2.00 -3.40 43.58
N ASP A 40 -1.55 -4.62 43.40
CA ASP A 40 -0.32 -4.93 42.67
C ASP A 40 -0.65 -5.88 41.49
N MET A 41 0.02 -5.71 40.36
CA MET A 41 -0.17 -6.52 39.14
C MET A 41 1.11 -7.27 38.78
N ALA A 42 1.00 -8.55 38.42
CA ALA A 42 2.09 -9.33 37.84
C ALA A 42 1.75 -9.73 36.41
N VAL A 43 2.51 -9.29 35.42
CA VAL A 43 2.24 -9.63 34.02
C VAL A 43 2.79 -11.01 33.71
N ARG A 44 1.94 -11.91 33.18
CA ARG A 44 2.35 -13.26 32.79
C ARG A 44 2.68 -13.35 31.30
N GLN A 45 1.91 -12.68 30.44
CA GLN A 45 2.14 -12.67 29.00
C GLN A 45 1.41 -11.48 28.34
N LEU A 46 2.06 -10.77 27.41
CA LEU A 46 1.35 -9.98 26.38
C LEU A 46 0.77 -10.96 25.35
N ILE A 47 -0.55 -10.97 25.19
CA ILE A 47 -1.26 -11.82 24.23
C ILE A 47 -1.14 -11.21 22.84
N THR A 48 -1.66 -9.99 22.68
CA THR A 48 -1.60 -9.21 21.43
C THR A 48 -1.66 -7.71 21.74
N LEU A 49 -1.16 -6.90 20.81
CA LEU A 49 -1.44 -5.47 20.68
C LEU A 49 -2.01 -5.32 19.27
N ASN A 50 -3.21 -4.76 19.14
CA ASN A 50 -3.83 -4.46 17.86
C ASN A 50 -3.62 -2.97 17.59
N GLU A 51 -2.63 -2.62 16.75
CA GLU A 51 -2.31 -1.21 16.50
C GLU A 51 -3.39 -0.46 15.71
N PRO A 52 -4.07 -1.05 14.68
CA PRO A 52 -5.23 -0.43 14.05
C PRO A 52 -6.35 -0.02 15.01
N GLU A 53 -6.80 -0.92 15.89
CA GLU A 53 -7.87 -0.64 16.87
C GLU A 53 -7.39 0.08 18.15
N GLN A 54 -6.07 0.19 18.34
CA GLN A 54 -5.44 0.72 19.55
C GLN A 54 -5.80 -0.06 20.84
N THR A 55 -5.90 -1.39 20.74
CA THR A 55 -6.29 -2.27 21.86
C THR A 55 -5.15 -3.20 22.27
N VAL A 56 -5.02 -3.49 23.56
CA VAL A 56 -3.98 -4.38 24.10
C VAL A 56 -4.56 -5.46 24.99
N GLN A 57 -4.09 -6.69 24.81
CA GLN A 57 -4.51 -7.85 25.59
C GLN A 57 -3.35 -8.43 26.41
N PHE A 58 -3.51 -8.51 27.72
CA PHE A 58 -2.54 -9.12 28.63
C PHE A 58 -3.18 -10.28 29.41
N ASN A 59 -2.39 -11.32 29.69
CA ASN A 59 -2.67 -12.26 30.76
C ASN A 59 -1.86 -11.83 31.99
N VAL A 60 -2.54 -11.50 33.09
CA VAL A 60 -1.92 -11.01 34.32
C VAL A 60 -2.47 -11.74 35.55
N TRP A 61 -1.73 -11.68 36.65
CA TRP A 61 -2.20 -12.05 37.97
C TRP A 61 -2.38 -10.77 38.79
N MET A 62 -3.61 -10.47 39.18
CA MET A 62 -3.87 -9.44 40.18
C MET A 62 -3.51 -9.94 41.56
N ARG A 63 -3.05 -9.01 42.40
CA ARG A 63 -2.79 -9.22 43.82
C ARG A 63 -3.46 -8.09 44.57
N LEU A 64 -4.66 -8.37 45.07
CA LEU A 64 -5.39 -7.46 45.95
C LEU A 64 -5.12 -7.84 47.40
N ALA A 65 -4.93 -6.84 48.27
CA ALA A 65 -4.90 -7.08 49.71
C ALA A 65 -5.49 -5.92 50.52
N TRP A 66 -6.17 -6.26 51.60
CA TRP A 66 -6.79 -5.32 52.53
C TRP A 66 -6.77 -5.90 53.95
N VAL A 67 -7.32 -5.15 54.92
CA VAL A 67 -7.52 -5.63 56.30
C VAL A 67 -9.00 -5.55 56.63
N ASP A 68 -9.58 -6.66 57.05
CA ASP A 68 -10.93 -6.74 57.60
C ASP A 68 -10.86 -6.95 59.10
N CYS A 69 -11.52 -6.10 59.89
CA CYS A 69 -11.55 -6.26 61.36
C CYS A 69 -12.49 -7.35 61.86
N HIS A 70 -13.47 -7.78 61.07
CA HIS A 70 -14.45 -8.79 61.46
C HIS A 70 -13.91 -10.21 61.20
N LEU A 71 -13.01 -10.38 60.23
CA LEU A 71 -12.37 -11.66 59.91
C LEU A 71 -11.13 -11.96 60.78
N LYS A 72 -11.13 -11.54 62.04
CA LYS A 72 -10.05 -11.73 63.01
C LYS A 72 -10.34 -12.89 63.95
N TRP A 73 -9.34 -13.74 64.19
CA TRP A 73 -9.40 -14.78 65.22
C TRP A 73 -8.07 -14.92 65.93
N ASN A 74 -8.10 -15.47 67.14
CA ASN A 74 -6.90 -15.88 67.85
C ASN A 74 -6.50 -17.31 67.41
N PRO A 75 -5.29 -17.55 66.90
CA PRO A 75 -4.86 -18.88 66.47
C PRO A 75 -4.95 -19.95 67.56
N ASP A 76 -4.71 -19.60 68.83
CA ASP A 76 -4.66 -20.55 69.93
C ASP A 76 -6.02 -21.22 70.19
N ASP A 77 -7.12 -20.48 70.04
CA ASP A 77 -8.49 -20.98 70.21
C ASP A 77 -8.86 -22.00 69.11
N TYR A 78 -8.19 -21.90 67.95
CA TYR A 78 -8.40 -22.76 66.78
C TYR A 78 -7.14 -23.57 66.42
N ASN A 79 -6.49 -24.13 67.44
CA ASN A 79 -5.40 -25.14 67.31
C ASN A 79 -4.17 -24.65 66.50
N GLY A 80 -3.82 -23.37 66.64
CA GLY A 80 -2.69 -22.74 65.95
C GLY A 80 -2.93 -22.44 64.47
N THR A 81 -4.18 -22.34 64.01
CA THR A 81 -4.52 -22.09 62.60
C THR A 81 -4.01 -20.73 62.14
N LYS A 82 -3.02 -20.73 61.23
CA LYS A 82 -2.28 -19.54 60.77
C LYS A 82 -2.86 -18.85 59.54
N SER A 83 -3.82 -19.47 58.86
CA SER A 83 -4.57 -18.89 57.74
C SER A 83 -5.76 -19.79 57.39
N ILE A 84 -6.78 -19.20 56.80
CA ILE A 84 -7.91 -19.91 56.18
C ILE A 84 -8.05 -19.49 54.72
N VAL A 85 -8.81 -20.25 53.94
CA VAL A 85 -9.04 -20.00 52.51
C VAL A 85 -10.53 -20.10 52.21
N LEU A 86 -11.15 -18.97 51.85
CA LEU A 86 -12.59 -18.85 51.61
C LEU A 86 -12.91 -18.46 50.17
N PRO A 87 -14.04 -18.92 49.59
CA PRO A 87 -14.62 -18.30 48.39
C PRO A 87 -14.77 -16.80 48.56
N ILE A 88 -14.42 -16.02 47.54
CA ILE A 88 -14.41 -14.56 47.63
C ILE A 88 -15.81 -13.97 47.87
N ASP A 89 -16.87 -14.62 47.42
CA ASP A 89 -18.25 -14.10 47.53
C ASP A 89 -18.87 -14.26 48.93
N LEU A 90 -18.22 -15.01 49.83
CA LEU A 90 -18.63 -15.10 51.24
C LEU A 90 -18.06 -13.96 52.09
N ILE A 91 -17.12 -13.17 51.55
CA ILE A 91 -16.47 -12.06 52.24
C ILE A 91 -16.64 -10.76 51.44
N TRP A 92 -16.42 -9.60 52.06
CA TRP A 92 -16.41 -8.35 51.31
C TRP A 92 -15.23 -8.30 50.36
N LYS A 93 -15.52 -7.98 49.10
CA LYS A 93 -14.55 -7.76 48.02
C LYS A 93 -14.57 -6.30 47.55
N PRO A 94 -13.42 -5.61 47.48
CA PRO A 94 -13.34 -4.26 46.89
C PRO A 94 -13.63 -4.33 45.39
N ASP A 95 -14.29 -3.30 44.87
CA ASP A 95 -14.69 -3.16 43.46
C ASP A 95 -13.57 -2.49 42.64
N ILE A 96 -12.37 -3.09 42.65
CA ILE A 96 -11.26 -2.60 41.83
C ILE A 96 -11.55 -2.92 40.36
N THR A 97 -11.74 -1.87 39.57
CA THR A 97 -12.08 -1.89 38.14
C THR A 97 -10.94 -1.29 37.31
N LEU A 98 -10.89 -1.63 36.03
CA LEU A 98 -9.98 -1.04 35.06
C LEU A 98 -10.74 -0.02 34.21
N TYR A 99 -10.50 1.27 34.44
CA TYR A 99 -11.26 2.36 33.80
C TYR A 99 -11.14 2.42 32.27
N GLU A 100 -10.20 1.67 31.68
CA GLU A 100 -9.93 1.58 30.24
C GLU A 100 -10.19 0.17 29.67
N SER A 101 -10.90 -0.70 30.40
CA SER A 101 -11.34 -2.00 29.89
C SER A 101 -12.27 -1.85 28.70
N ILE A 102 -12.17 -2.76 27.71
CA ILE A 102 -13.10 -2.84 26.57
C ILE A 102 -13.78 -4.21 26.44
N SER A 103 -13.50 -5.14 27.34
CA SER A 103 -14.19 -6.43 27.45
C SER A 103 -14.99 -6.51 28.75
N GLU A 104 -15.91 -7.48 28.85
CA GLU A 104 -16.50 -7.88 30.13
C GLU A 104 -15.41 -8.08 31.18
N GLU A 105 -15.48 -7.31 32.27
CA GLU A 105 -14.47 -7.36 33.30
C GLU A 105 -14.55 -8.67 34.11
N PHE A 106 -13.39 -9.24 34.42
CA PHE A 106 -13.20 -10.28 35.44
C PHE A 106 -14.01 -11.59 35.31
N TYR A 107 -14.66 -11.93 34.18
CA TYR A 107 -15.51 -13.13 34.09
C TYR A 107 -14.88 -14.41 34.70
N GLY A 108 -15.51 -14.91 35.77
CA GLY A 108 -15.06 -16.09 36.52
C GLY A 108 -14.13 -15.83 37.72
N PHE A 109 -13.81 -14.57 38.07
CA PHE A 109 -12.98 -14.24 39.24
C PHE A 109 -13.55 -14.78 40.57
N GLU A 110 -14.88 -14.81 40.69
CA GLU A 110 -15.65 -15.34 41.82
C GLU A 110 -15.30 -16.81 42.17
N LYS A 111 -14.77 -17.56 41.19
CA LYS A 111 -14.32 -18.96 41.37
C LYS A 111 -13.03 -19.07 42.17
N PHE A 112 -12.26 -17.99 42.31
CA PHE A 112 -11.01 -17.98 43.07
C PHE A 112 -11.27 -17.70 44.57
N ARG A 113 -10.35 -18.19 45.41
CA ARG A 113 -10.48 -18.09 46.87
C ARG A 113 -9.48 -17.09 47.44
N ALA A 114 -9.93 -16.32 48.44
CA ALA A 114 -9.07 -15.43 49.20
C ALA A 114 -8.36 -16.18 50.34
N HIS A 115 -7.12 -15.81 50.60
CA HIS A 115 -6.36 -16.23 51.78
C HIS A 115 -6.52 -15.18 52.88
N ILE A 116 -6.96 -15.61 54.05
CA ILE A 116 -7.21 -14.74 55.21
C ILE A 116 -6.24 -15.16 56.31
N TYR A 117 -5.68 -14.19 57.02
CA TYR A 117 -4.74 -14.36 58.13
C TYR A 117 -5.38 -13.93 59.47
N PRO A 118 -4.89 -14.43 60.63
CA PRO A 118 -5.52 -14.21 61.94
C PRO A 118 -5.64 -12.75 62.38
N ASP A 119 -4.75 -11.89 61.87
CA ASP A 119 -4.76 -10.44 62.06
C ASP A 119 -5.80 -9.71 61.19
N GLY A 120 -6.64 -10.45 60.47
CA GLY A 120 -7.65 -9.92 59.55
C GLY A 120 -7.08 -9.45 58.22
N TYR A 121 -5.79 -9.66 57.95
CA TYR A 121 -5.20 -9.36 56.66
C TYR A 121 -5.72 -10.36 55.62
N VAL A 122 -6.23 -9.86 54.49
CA VAL A 122 -6.76 -10.66 53.39
C VAL A 122 -5.88 -10.45 52.17
N THR A 123 -5.55 -11.54 51.48
CA THR A 123 -4.92 -11.49 50.15
C THR A 123 -5.75 -12.29 49.15
N TYR A 124 -6.06 -11.66 48.03
CA TYR A 124 -6.86 -12.24 46.95
C TYR A 124 -6.07 -12.10 45.65
N ASN A 125 -5.55 -13.24 45.20
CA ASN A 125 -4.70 -13.32 44.02
C ASN A 125 -5.42 -14.15 42.95
N PHE A 126 -5.60 -13.60 41.75
CA PHE A 126 -6.33 -14.28 40.69
C PHE A 126 -5.73 -13.99 39.30
N PRO A 127 -5.71 -14.97 38.39
CA PRO A 127 -5.38 -14.75 36.98
C PRO A 127 -6.58 -14.21 36.22
N PHE A 128 -6.37 -13.24 35.33
CA PHE A 128 -7.37 -12.83 34.35
C PHE A 128 -6.76 -12.28 33.06
N LYS A 129 -7.58 -12.22 32.01
CA LYS A 129 -7.27 -11.53 30.76
C LYS A 129 -7.69 -10.06 30.93
N ILE A 130 -6.74 -9.15 30.79
CA ILE A 130 -7.01 -7.73 30.56
C ILE A 130 -7.17 -7.54 29.06
N GLU A 131 -8.15 -6.75 28.68
CA GLU A 131 -8.31 -6.23 27.33
C GLU A 131 -8.68 -4.74 27.44
N ALA A 132 -7.76 -3.87 27.01
CA ALA A 132 -7.78 -2.46 27.38
C ALA A 132 -7.31 -1.55 26.25
N LEU A 133 -7.63 -0.27 26.36
CA LEU A 133 -7.20 0.78 25.44
C LEU A 133 -5.70 1.07 25.59
N CYS A 134 -4.95 1.09 24.49
CA CYS A 134 -3.56 1.51 24.45
C CYS A 134 -3.28 2.37 23.19
N PRO A 135 -3.23 3.71 23.32
CA PRO A 135 -2.91 4.58 22.19
C PRO A 135 -1.47 4.33 21.70
N VAL A 136 -1.31 4.11 20.39
CA VAL A 136 -0.05 3.68 19.77
C VAL A 136 0.55 4.81 18.94
N SER A 137 1.82 5.18 19.19
CA SER A 137 2.59 6.11 18.36
C SER A 137 3.48 5.35 17.38
N VAL A 138 3.16 5.45 16.09
CA VAL A 138 3.83 4.70 15.01
C VAL A 138 4.87 5.51 14.21
N ALA A 139 5.17 6.74 14.64
CA ALA A 139 6.11 7.65 13.98
C ALA A 139 7.46 7.00 13.61
N LYS A 140 8.00 6.18 14.52
CA LYS A 140 9.34 5.55 14.44
C LYS A 140 9.32 4.06 14.07
N PHE A 141 8.21 3.55 13.55
CA PHE A 141 8.08 2.15 13.13
C PHE A 141 9.24 1.72 12.19
N PRO A 142 9.84 0.54 12.37
CA PRO A 142 9.56 -0.53 13.36
C PRO A 142 10.44 -0.47 14.62
N TYR A 143 11.09 0.67 14.89
CA TYR A 143 11.95 0.90 16.06
C TYR A 143 11.23 1.64 17.21
N ASP A 144 9.90 1.59 17.18
CA ASP A 144 8.99 2.25 18.09
C ASP A 144 8.99 1.67 19.52
N SER A 145 8.36 2.40 20.44
CA SER A 145 8.14 1.99 21.82
C SER A 145 6.83 2.61 22.27
N GLN A 146 5.98 1.79 22.87
CA GLN A 146 4.61 2.15 23.23
C GLN A 146 4.47 2.21 24.76
N ILE A 147 3.55 3.02 25.25
CA ILE A 147 3.27 3.20 26.68
C ILE A 147 1.77 3.01 26.88
N CYS A 148 1.37 1.82 27.35
CA CYS A 148 -0.03 1.55 27.68
C CYS A 148 -0.29 1.93 29.14
N SER A 149 -1.22 2.84 29.40
CA SER A 149 -1.71 3.15 30.75
C SER A 149 -2.85 2.20 31.13
N LEU A 150 -2.75 1.53 32.28
CA LEU A 150 -3.84 0.74 32.86
C LEU A 150 -4.19 1.31 34.23
N MET A 151 -5.29 2.06 34.32
CA MET A 151 -5.78 2.74 35.52
C MET A 151 -6.71 1.83 36.33
N PHE A 152 -6.26 1.39 37.51
CA PHE A 152 -7.08 0.61 38.45
C PHE A 152 -7.60 1.48 39.59
N GLY A 153 -8.91 1.51 39.80
CA GLY A 153 -9.56 2.27 40.87
C GLY A 153 -10.88 1.66 41.32
N SER A 154 -11.43 2.16 42.42
CA SER A 154 -12.81 1.82 42.82
C SER A 154 -13.79 2.57 41.94
N TRP A 155 -14.83 1.89 41.48
CA TRP A 155 -15.88 2.51 40.69
C TRP A 155 -16.96 3.17 41.54
N SER A 156 -17.30 2.54 42.67
CA SER A 156 -18.48 2.87 43.48
C SER A 156 -18.14 3.64 44.76
N TYR A 157 -16.90 3.52 45.26
CA TYR A 157 -16.43 4.21 46.47
C TYR A 157 -15.46 5.33 46.09
N ASN A 158 -15.57 6.48 46.76
CA ASN A 158 -14.60 7.58 46.61
C ASN A 158 -13.39 7.41 47.56
N GLY A 159 -12.41 8.30 47.46
CA GLY A 159 -11.16 8.28 48.22
C GLY A 159 -11.28 8.53 49.71
N PHE A 160 -12.41 9.06 50.20
CA PHE A 160 -12.71 9.12 51.64
C PHE A 160 -13.26 7.79 52.16
N GLU A 161 -13.63 6.86 51.28
CA GLU A 161 -14.22 5.57 51.61
C GLU A 161 -13.28 4.37 51.39
N LEU A 162 -12.52 4.40 50.30
CA LEU A 162 -11.60 3.35 49.87
C LEU A 162 -10.32 3.98 49.32
N ASP A 163 -9.19 3.70 49.96
CA ASP A 163 -7.89 4.24 49.56
C ASP A 163 -7.09 3.19 48.77
N VAL A 164 -6.96 3.42 47.46
CA VAL A 164 -6.24 2.53 46.54
C VAL A 164 -4.76 2.89 46.54
N SER A 165 -3.88 1.91 46.70
CA SER A 165 -2.41 2.11 46.69
C SER A 165 -1.66 0.88 46.13
N THR A 166 -0.35 0.99 45.86
CA THR A 166 0.52 -0.14 45.47
C THR A 166 1.59 -0.35 46.54
N LYS A 167 2.00 -1.61 46.78
CA LYS A 167 3.11 -1.91 47.70
C LYS A 167 4.46 -1.96 46.99
N LEU A 168 4.46 -2.36 45.73
CA LEU A 168 5.69 -2.57 44.96
C LEU A 168 6.16 -1.31 44.21
N GLY A 169 5.26 -0.38 43.91
CA GLY A 169 5.55 0.82 43.09
C GLY A 169 5.86 0.49 41.61
N ALA A 170 5.81 -0.78 41.24
CA ALA A 170 5.98 -1.29 39.89
C ALA A 170 5.28 -2.65 39.74
N GLY A 171 4.85 -2.98 38.53
CA GLY A 171 4.34 -4.29 38.16
C GLY A 171 5.43 -5.36 38.19
N ASP A 172 5.06 -6.56 38.64
CA ASP A 172 5.97 -7.71 38.76
C ASP A 172 6.20 -8.39 37.41
N LEU A 173 7.45 -8.32 36.93
CA LEU A 173 7.91 -8.92 35.67
C LEU A 173 8.62 -10.27 35.84
N SER A 174 8.78 -10.77 37.07
CA SER A 174 9.57 -11.98 37.38
C SER A 174 9.09 -13.25 36.67
N SER A 175 7.82 -13.26 36.25
CA SER A 175 7.17 -14.39 35.62
C SER A 175 6.70 -14.10 34.19
N VAL A 176 7.20 -13.06 33.53
CA VAL A 176 6.82 -12.77 32.13
C VAL A 176 7.31 -13.86 31.19
N LYS A 177 6.39 -14.41 30.39
CA LYS A 177 6.71 -15.17 29.19
C LYS A 177 7.03 -14.20 28.06
N GLU A 178 8.19 -14.37 27.44
CA GLU A 178 8.64 -13.53 26.34
C GLU A 178 7.65 -13.59 25.15
N ASN A 179 7.30 -12.44 24.59
CA ASN A 179 6.48 -12.30 23.40
C ASN A 179 7.38 -12.28 22.14
N VAL A 180 6.86 -12.77 21.01
CA VAL A 180 7.63 -12.94 19.76
C VAL A 180 8.01 -11.59 19.14
N GLU A 181 7.13 -10.60 19.25
CA GLU A 181 7.27 -9.28 18.65
C GLU A 181 7.66 -8.19 19.66
N TRP A 182 7.13 -8.23 20.88
CA TRP A 182 7.28 -7.15 21.85
C TRP A 182 8.14 -7.53 23.05
N ILE A 183 8.87 -6.54 23.56
CA ILE A 183 9.63 -6.62 24.82
C ILE A 183 8.98 -5.67 25.81
N ILE A 184 8.52 -6.19 26.94
CA ILE A 184 8.11 -5.38 28.10
C ILE A 184 9.41 -4.96 28.82
N LYS A 185 9.69 -3.66 28.92
CA LYS A 185 10.89 -3.14 29.57
C LYS A 185 10.72 -3.06 31.09
N ASP A 186 9.67 -2.35 31.49
CA ASP A 186 9.35 -1.96 32.86
C ASP A 186 7.87 -1.59 32.95
N ILE A 187 7.32 -1.63 34.17
CA ILE A 187 5.95 -1.25 34.47
C ILE A 187 5.93 -0.40 35.74
N PRO A 188 6.36 0.88 35.72
CA PRO A 188 6.16 1.77 36.85
C PRO A 188 4.67 1.90 37.20
N ALA A 189 4.36 1.89 38.50
CA ALA A 189 3.01 2.06 39.02
C ALA A 189 2.94 3.39 39.78
N ILE A 190 2.05 4.29 39.35
CA ILE A 190 1.89 5.63 39.93
C ILE A 190 0.47 5.75 40.47
N ARG A 191 0.33 6.27 41.68
CA ARG A 191 -0.97 6.57 42.29
C ARG A 191 -1.37 8.00 41.98
N HIS A 192 -2.59 8.23 41.52
CA HIS A 192 -3.17 9.56 41.34
C HIS A 192 -4.36 9.76 42.28
N GLU A 193 -4.78 11.01 42.46
CA GLU A 193 -6.08 11.39 43.05
C GLU A 193 -6.74 12.35 42.07
N LEU A 194 -7.82 11.90 41.43
CA LEU A 194 -8.51 12.65 40.38
C LEU A 194 -9.89 13.12 40.87
N TYR A 195 -10.28 14.32 40.48
CA TYR A 195 -11.63 14.85 40.69
C TYR A 195 -12.35 14.86 39.33
N TYR A 196 -13.51 14.19 39.25
CA TYR A 196 -14.28 14.07 38.01
C TYR A 196 -15.42 15.08 37.96
N GLY A 197 -15.77 15.57 36.77
CA GLY A 197 -16.81 16.59 36.60
C GLY A 197 -18.22 16.22 37.12
N CYS A 198 -18.46 14.94 37.44
CA CYS A 198 -19.70 14.48 38.06
C CYS A 198 -19.79 14.77 39.57
N CYS A 199 -18.65 14.84 40.26
CA CYS A 199 -18.54 14.40 41.65
C CYS A 199 -17.48 15.25 42.39
N PRO A 200 -17.79 15.91 43.52
CA PRO A 200 -16.84 16.75 44.23
C PRO A 200 -15.77 15.99 45.03
N GLU A 201 -15.92 14.67 45.20
CA GLU A 201 -14.99 13.81 45.93
C GLU A 201 -13.81 13.32 45.04
N PRO A 202 -12.61 13.09 45.62
CA PRO A 202 -11.49 12.51 44.89
C PRO A 202 -11.71 11.01 44.66
N TYR A 203 -11.25 10.51 43.53
CA TYR A 203 -11.18 9.09 43.19
C TYR A 203 -9.69 8.70 43.06
N PRO A 204 -9.13 7.92 44.00
CA PRO A 204 -7.75 7.47 43.94
C PRO A 204 -7.63 6.26 43.01
N ASP A 205 -6.67 6.33 42.08
CA ASP A 205 -6.31 5.25 41.17
C ASP A 205 -4.84 4.86 41.30
N VAL A 206 -4.51 3.65 40.84
CA VAL A 206 -3.14 3.22 40.56
C VAL A 206 -3.02 2.90 39.07
N THR A 207 -2.29 3.75 38.35
CA THR A 207 -1.97 3.55 36.94
C THR A 207 -0.68 2.78 36.78
N PHE A 208 -0.75 1.64 36.10
CA PHE A 208 0.43 0.92 35.62
C PHE A 208 0.77 1.38 34.20
N TYR A 209 1.95 1.92 33.99
CA TYR A 209 2.43 2.33 32.67
C TYR A 209 3.31 1.22 32.08
N ILE A 210 2.75 0.40 31.19
CA ILE A 210 3.48 -0.71 30.56
C ILE A 210 4.31 -0.19 29.39
N ASN A 211 5.63 -0.14 29.57
CA ASN A 211 6.58 0.29 28.55
C ASN A 211 6.95 -0.88 27.61
N LEU A 212 6.37 -0.87 26.41
CA LEU A 212 6.62 -1.86 25.35
C LEU A 212 7.68 -1.36 24.37
N LYS A 213 8.44 -2.29 23.78
CA LYS A 213 9.37 -2.01 22.66
C LYS A 213 9.28 -3.11 21.60
N ARG A 214 9.12 -2.71 20.33
CA ARG A 214 9.02 -3.64 19.20
C ARG A 214 10.38 -4.30 18.90
N LYS A 215 10.36 -5.54 18.43
CA LYS A 215 11.50 -6.27 17.86
C LYS A 215 11.52 -6.03 16.34
N PRO A 216 12.43 -5.18 15.81
CA PRO A 216 12.34 -4.69 14.43
C PRO A 216 12.73 -5.75 13.36
N ASN A 217 13.41 -6.84 13.74
CA ASN A 217 14.11 -7.72 12.79
C ASN A 217 13.22 -8.31 11.68
N TYR A 218 11.97 -8.69 12.01
CA TYR A 218 11.02 -9.19 11.03
C TYR A 218 10.70 -8.14 9.95
N TYR A 219 10.31 -6.93 10.39
CA TYR A 219 9.99 -5.79 9.53
C TYR A 219 11.20 -5.32 8.71
N VAL A 220 12.40 -5.28 9.32
CA VAL A 220 13.63 -4.93 8.61
C VAL A 220 13.92 -5.93 7.49
N THR A 221 13.76 -7.23 7.75
CA THR A 221 14.12 -8.29 6.79
C THR A 221 13.09 -8.43 5.66
N ASN A 222 11.79 -8.35 5.98
CA ASN A 222 10.71 -8.67 5.04
C ASN A 222 10.08 -7.44 4.37
N ILE A 223 10.23 -6.24 4.94
CA ILE A 223 9.68 -5.00 4.39
C ILE A 223 10.80 -4.07 3.96
N LEU A 224 11.72 -3.74 4.87
CA LEU A 224 12.68 -2.65 4.67
C LEU A 224 13.80 -3.04 3.67
N ILE A 225 14.36 -4.25 3.77
CA ILE A 225 15.37 -4.74 2.81
C ILE A 225 14.80 -4.87 1.37
N PRO A 226 13.65 -5.54 1.13
CA PRO A 226 13.06 -5.61 -0.21
C PRO A 226 12.76 -4.23 -0.80
N SER A 227 12.24 -3.29 -0.01
CA SER A 227 11.92 -1.94 -0.48
C SER A 227 13.16 -1.12 -0.85
N LEU A 228 14.26 -1.29 -0.11
CA LEU A 228 15.57 -0.73 -0.49
C LEU A 228 16.09 -1.34 -1.80
N LEU A 229 15.97 -2.66 -1.98
CA LEU A 229 16.37 -3.33 -3.22
C LEU A 229 15.54 -2.87 -4.42
N VAL A 230 14.21 -2.75 -4.27
CA VAL A 230 13.31 -2.23 -5.31
C VAL A 230 13.65 -0.77 -5.65
N THR A 231 13.96 0.07 -4.65
CA THR A 231 14.42 1.45 -4.87
C THR A 231 15.76 1.51 -5.63
N LEU A 232 16.68 0.57 -5.38
CA LEU A 232 17.93 0.44 -6.15
C LEU A 232 17.68 -0.01 -7.59
N VAL A 233 16.70 -0.89 -7.84
CA VAL A 233 16.31 -1.32 -9.19
C VAL A 233 15.75 -0.15 -10.02
N ALA A 234 14.97 0.77 -9.44
CA ALA A 234 14.58 2.01 -10.12
C ALA A 234 15.82 2.81 -10.59
N GLY A 235 16.82 2.99 -9.71
CA GLY A 235 18.07 3.67 -10.07
C GLY A 235 18.86 2.96 -11.18
N LEU A 236 18.70 1.64 -11.35
CA LEU A 236 19.30 0.86 -12.44
C LEU A 236 18.56 1.05 -13.79
N GLY A 237 17.31 1.50 -13.80
CA GLY A 237 16.56 1.79 -15.03
C GLY A 237 17.25 2.84 -15.91
N PHE A 238 17.91 3.83 -15.31
CA PHE A 238 18.75 4.81 -16.01
C PHE A 238 20.01 4.23 -16.68
N PHE A 239 20.41 3.01 -16.36
CA PHE A 239 21.53 2.33 -17.03
C PHE A 239 21.07 1.44 -18.21
N LEU A 240 19.76 1.21 -18.36
CA LEU A 240 19.23 0.49 -19.51
C LEU A 240 19.29 1.38 -20.76
N PRO A 241 19.79 0.88 -21.91
CA PRO A 241 19.77 1.64 -23.16
C PRO A 241 18.34 1.79 -23.69
N ALA A 242 18.11 2.85 -24.48
CA ALA A 242 16.80 3.14 -25.07
C ALA A 242 16.30 2.02 -25.99
N ASP A 243 17.21 1.30 -26.65
CA ASP A 243 16.90 0.21 -27.59
C ASP A 243 16.39 -1.08 -26.91
N SER A 244 16.39 -1.17 -25.57
CA SER A 244 15.99 -2.39 -24.86
C SER A 244 14.48 -2.66 -24.87
N GLY A 245 13.63 -1.67 -25.12
CA GLY A 245 12.17 -1.86 -25.18
C GLY A 245 11.49 -2.22 -23.85
N GLU A 246 12.18 -2.03 -22.71
CA GLU A 246 11.70 -2.32 -21.36
C GLU A 246 12.06 -1.20 -20.36
N LYS A 247 12.52 -0.04 -20.85
CA LYS A 247 13.13 0.99 -20.00
C LYS A 247 12.11 1.63 -19.06
N VAL A 248 10.98 2.08 -19.62
CA VAL A 248 9.92 2.68 -18.81
C VAL A 248 9.10 1.59 -18.10
N GLY A 249 8.91 0.43 -18.73
CA GLY A 249 8.22 -0.73 -18.13
C GLY A 249 8.82 -1.15 -16.78
N LEU A 250 10.15 -1.20 -16.67
CA LEU A 250 10.85 -1.49 -15.41
C LEU A 250 10.49 -0.49 -14.30
N GLU A 251 10.52 0.81 -14.57
CA GLU A 251 10.21 1.81 -13.53
C GLU A 251 8.73 1.79 -13.11
N LEU A 252 7.81 1.49 -14.03
CA LEU A 252 6.38 1.39 -13.71
C LEU A 252 6.08 0.16 -12.83
N THR A 253 6.73 -0.98 -13.09
CA THR A 253 6.62 -2.15 -12.20
C THR A 253 7.22 -1.88 -10.82
N VAL A 254 8.30 -1.11 -10.73
CA VAL A 254 8.86 -0.65 -9.44
C VAL A 254 7.89 0.30 -8.71
N MET A 255 7.30 1.28 -9.41
CA MET A 255 6.32 2.20 -8.83
C MET A 255 5.09 1.45 -8.28
N LEU A 256 4.60 0.44 -9.02
CA LEU A 256 3.50 -0.42 -8.58
C LEU A 256 3.90 -1.30 -7.39
N ALA A 257 5.10 -1.88 -7.38
CA ALA A 257 5.59 -2.66 -6.25
C ALA A 257 5.68 -1.81 -4.97
N MET A 258 6.25 -0.60 -5.05
CA MET A 258 6.33 0.33 -3.92
C MET A 258 4.94 0.79 -3.45
N SER A 259 3.99 0.93 -4.36
CA SER A 259 2.59 1.22 -4.05
C SER A 259 1.92 0.11 -3.24
N VAL A 260 2.09 -1.15 -3.67
CA VAL A 260 1.54 -2.32 -2.96
C VAL A 260 2.18 -2.47 -1.57
N PHE A 261 3.50 -2.27 -1.45
CA PHE A 261 4.16 -2.26 -0.14
C PHE A 261 3.66 -1.14 0.78
N GLN A 262 3.41 0.06 0.24
CA GLN A 262 2.86 1.17 1.02
C GLN A 262 1.47 0.84 1.57
N LEU A 263 0.58 0.26 0.76
CA LEU A 263 -0.77 -0.12 1.17
C LEU A 263 -0.77 -1.27 2.18
N LEU A 264 0.05 -2.31 1.97
CA LEU A 264 0.19 -3.42 2.93
C LEU A 264 0.66 -2.96 4.31
N ILE A 265 1.53 -1.94 4.38
CA ILE A 265 1.95 -1.35 5.65
C ILE A 265 0.85 -0.44 6.21
N ALA A 266 0.13 0.28 5.35
CA ALA A 266 -0.98 1.13 5.74
C ALA A 266 -2.11 0.32 6.41
N ASP A 267 -2.38 -0.91 5.96
CA ASP A 267 -3.37 -1.82 6.55
C ASP A 267 -3.00 -2.33 7.96
N HIS A 268 -1.71 -2.34 8.31
CA HIS A 268 -1.20 -2.82 9.60
C HIS A 268 -0.84 -1.71 10.59
N LEU A 269 -1.00 -0.43 10.20
CA LEU A 269 -0.75 0.72 11.05
C LEU A 269 -2.03 1.54 11.22
N PRO A 270 -2.29 2.11 12.42
CA PRO A 270 -3.43 2.99 12.60
C PRO A 270 -3.35 4.20 11.64
N PRO A 271 -4.49 4.67 11.09
CA PRO A 271 -4.55 5.80 10.17
C PRO A 271 -4.32 7.15 10.89
N SER A 272 -3.13 7.33 11.47
CA SER A 272 -2.74 8.52 12.21
C SER A 272 -2.43 9.70 11.29
N ALA A 273 -3.14 10.79 11.50
CA ALA A 273 -2.89 12.07 10.83
C ALA A 273 -1.90 12.97 11.59
N ASP A 274 -1.77 12.82 12.91
CA ASP A 274 -0.97 13.70 13.75
C ASP A 274 0.53 13.32 13.76
N GLU A 275 0.83 12.03 13.54
CA GLU A 275 2.20 11.51 13.46
C GLU A 275 2.34 10.54 12.26
N THR A 276 2.57 11.07 11.06
CA THR A 276 2.82 10.24 9.86
C THR A 276 4.08 9.36 10.04
N PRO A 277 3.99 8.02 9.91
CA PRO A 277 5.14 7.14 10.04
C PRO A 277 6.27 7.49 9.07
N TRP A 278 7.52 7.50 9.55
CA TRP A 278 8.70 7.74 8.70
C TRP A 278 8.80 6.72 7.55
N ILE A 279 8.32 5.49 7.77
CA ILE A 279 8.26 4.46 6.75
C ILE A 279 7.27 4.83 5.62
N SER A 280 6.07 5.32 5.93
CA SER A 280 5.08 5.80 4.93
C SER A 280 5.60 7.03 4.17
N SER A 281 6.33 7.91 4.86
CA SER A 281 7.02 9.05 4.23
C SER A 281 8.10 8.58 3.23
N PHE A 282 8.86 7.53 3.56
CA PHE A 282 9.84 6.92 2.65
C PHE A 282 9.19 6.31 1.41
N PHE A 283 8.10 5.55 1.55
CA PHE A 283 7.37 4.99 0.40
C PHE A 283 6.75 6.09 -0.47
N SER A 284 6.10 7.09 0.14
CA SER A 284 5.53 8.23 -0.59
C SER A 284 6.60 8.99 -1.36
N PHE A 285 7.76 9.24 -0.74
CA PHE A 285 8.88 9.93 -1.38
C PHE A 285 9.48 9.13 -2.54
N THR A 286 9.77 7.84 -2.32
CA THR A 286 10.32 6.97 -3.38
C THR A 286 9.33 6.76 -4.54
N MET A 287 8.02 6.75 -4.28
CA MET A 287 7.00 6.72 -5.33
C MET A 287 6.94 8.01 -6.14
N ILE A 288 6.99 9.19 -5.49
CA ILE A 288 7.08 10.49 -6.18
C ILE A 288 8.35 10.55 -7.06
N LEU A 289 9.48 10.06 -6.54
CA LEU A 289 10.71 9.95 -7.32
C LEU A 289 10.57 8.99 -8.50
N SER A 290 9.97 7.81 -8.31
CA SER A 290 9.79 6.83 -9.38
C SER A 290 8.86 7.36 -10.48
N GLY A 291 7.70 7.93 -10.14
CA GLY A 291 6.78 8.51 -11.12
C GLY A 291 7.37 9.71 -11.86
N GLY A 292 8.14 10.56 -11.16
CA GLY A 292 8.91 11.63 -11.77
C GLY A 292 10.02 11.13 -12.70
N SER A 293 10.69 10.03 -12.31
CA SER A 293 11.68 9.32 -13.13
C SER A 293 11.06 8.80 -14.43
N SER A 294 9.89 8.15 -14.37
CA SER A 294 9.25 7.56 -15.55
C SER A 294 8.79 8.64 -16.53
N CYS A 295 8.26 9.77 -16.03
CA CYS A 295 7.97 10.94 -16.86
C CYS A 295 9.25 11.50 -17.51
N TRP A 296 10.38 11.49 -16.81
CA TRP A 296 11.68 11.92 -17.35
C TRP A 296 12.23 10.95 -18.39
N GLN A 297 12.14 9.64 -18.18
CA GLN A 297 12.56 8.63 -19.15
C GLN A 297 11.73 8.68 -20.44
N VAL A 298 10.42 8.92 -20.36
CA VAL A 298 9.58 9.15 -21.54
C VAL A 298 10.05 10.40 -22.32
N LEU A 299 10.52 11.46 -21.64
CA LEU A 299 11.15 12.60 -22.30
C LEU A 299 12.50 12.25 -22.94
N VAL A 300 13.32 11.41 -22.29
CA VAL A 300 14.58 10.89 -22.87
C VAL A 300 14.30 10.08 -24.14
N LEU A 301 13.33 9.16 -24.13
CA LEU A 301 12.93 8.39 -25.30
C LEU A 301 12.33 9.29 -26.41
N ASN A 302 11.54 10.31 -26.05
CA ASN A 302 11.08 11.33 -27.00
C ASN A 302 12.23 12.15 -27.62
N LEU A 303 13.36 12.32 -26.91
CA LEU A 303 14.55 12.97 -27.45
C LEU A 303 15.39 12.01 -28.31
N HIS A 304 15.50 10.74 -27.92
CA HIS A 304 16.27 9.72 -28.62
C HIS A 304 15.74 9.47 -30.03
N HIS A 305 14.44 9.16 -30.18
CA HIS A 305 13.80 8.92 -31.49
C HIS A 305 13.40 10.22 -32.24
N ARG A 306 14.08 11.36 -32.01
CA ARG A 306 13.81 12.58 -32.82
C ARG A 306 14.39 12.53 -34.22
N GLY A 307 15.32 11.60 -34.48
CA GLY A 307 15.86 11.30 -35.81
C GLY A 307 16.25 12.56 -36.58
N ASP A 308 15.68 12.70 -37.77
CA ASP A 308 16.02 13.70 -38.78
C ASP A 308 15.54 15.15 -38.51
N ARG A 309 15.20 15.49 -37.27
CA ARG A 309 14.74 16.85 -36.96
C ARG A 309 15.92 17.78 -36.76
N HIS A 310 16.25 18.60 -37.76
CA HIS A 310 17.33 19.59 -37.69
C HIS A 310 17.37 20.34 -36.34
N MET A 311 18.45 20.13 -35.57
CA MET A 311 18.56 20.67 -34.22
C MET A 311 18.73 22.21 -34.23
N PRO A 312 18.08 22.97 -33.32
CA PRO A 312 18.30 24.41 -33.23
C PRO A 312 19.75 24.76 -32.87
N HIS A 313 20.34 25.75 -33.55
CA HIS A 313 21.74 26.14 -33.31
C HIS A 313 22.06 26.51 -31.85
N TRP A 314 21.12 27.12 -31.12
CA TRP A 314 21.33 27.43 -29.70
C TRP A 314 21.45 26.17 -28.83
N LEU A 315 20.71 25.10 -29.17
CA LEU A 315 20.81 23.80 -28.53
C LEU A 315 22.15 23.12 -28.86
N LYS A 316 22.56 23.19 -30.14
CA LYS A 316 23.84 22.64 -30.64
C LYS A 316 25.07 23.29 -29.98
N PHE A 317 25.06 24.60 -29.78
CA PHE A 317 26.25 25.35 -29.32
C PHE A 317 26.30 25.65 -27.81
N TYR A 318 25.17 25.92 -27.16
CA TYR A 318 25.14 26.26 -25.73
C TYR A 318 24.78 25.05 -24.87
N VAL A 319 23.70 24.34 -25.19
CA VAL A 319 23.20 23.24 -24.35
C VAL A 319 24.09 22.00 -24.43
N LEU A 320 24.39 21.46 -25.61
CA LEU A 320 25.30 20.30 -25.74
C LEU A 320 26.69 20.56 -25.15
N LYS A 321 27.21 21.80 -25.28
CA LYS A 321 28.53 22.17 -24.75
C LYS A 321 28.55 22.35 -23.23
N LEU A 322 27.43 22.76 -22.63
CA LEU A 322 27.26 22.86 -21.19
C LEU A 322 27.00 21.47 -20.58
N LEU A 323 26.05 20.71 -21.15
CA LEU A 323 25.66 19.40 -20.66
C LEU A 323 26.77 18.36 -20.86
N GLY A 324 27.42 18.30 -22.03
CA GLY A 324 28.52 17.35 -22.26
C GLY A 324 29.71 17.54 -21.32
N ARG A 325 29.95 18.78 -20.86
CA ARG A 325 30.93 19.07 -19.79
C ARG A 325 30.47 18.65 -18.40
N LEU A 326 29.16 18.64 -18.14
CA LEU A 326 28.57 18.23 -16.87
C LEU A 326 28.47 16.70 -16.77
N THR A 327 28.12 16.02 -17.87
CA THR A 327 27.85 14.58 -17.92
C THR A 327 29.00 13.74 -18.48
N TRP A 328 30.13 14.37 -18.83
CA TRP A 328 31.34 13.71 -19.37
C TRP A 328 31.07 12.89 -20.65
N ILE A 329 30.24 13.44 -21.55
CA ILE A 329 29.93 12.85 -22.86
C ILE A 329 30.60 13.68 -23.95
N ASP A 330 31.45 13.04 -24.76
CA ASP A 330 32.11 13.67 -25.90
C ASP A 330 31.11 13.99 -27.01
N VAL A 331 31.02 15.28 -27.37
CA VAL A 331 30.16 15.73 -28.47
C VAL A 331 30.84 15.40 -29.82
N PRO A 332 30.15 14.76 -30.78
CA PRO A 332 30.67 14.55 -32.14
C PRO A 332 31.22 15.84 -32.75
N ARG A 333 32.46 15.83 -33.23
CA ARG A 333 33.12 17.02 -33.80
C ARG A 333 32.67 17.24 -35.26
N VAL A 334 31.77 18.19 -35.45
CA VAL A 334 31.44 18.73 -36.78
C VAL A 334 32.71 19.22 -37.48
N LYS A 335 33.01 18.70 -38.67
CA LYS A 335 34.02 19.27 -39.57
C LYS A 335 33.37 20.41 -40.35
N PRO A 336 33.92 21.64 -40.35
CA PRO A 336 33.34 22.73 -41.13
C PRO A 336 33.71 22.59 -42.61
N ASP A 337 32.72 22.29 -43.46
CA ASP A 337 32.92 22.28 -44.91
C ASP A 337 33.12 23.70 -45.46
N TYR A 338 34.32 23.93 -46.00
CA TYR A 338 34.65 25.09 -46.81
C TYR A 338 35.58 24.69 -47.95
N VAL A 339 35.01 24.18 -49.05
CA VAL A 339 35.69 24.13 -50.35
C VAL A 339 34.89 24.95 -51.36
N LYS A 340 35.26 26.23 -51.49
CA LYS A 340 34.81 27.04 -52.64
C LYS A 340 35.44 26.48 -53.92
N GLN A 341 34.63 26.30 -54.96
CA GLN A 341 35.12 25.99 -56.30
C GLN A 341 36.09 27.07 -56.80
N SER A 342 37.26 26.65 -57.29
CA SER A 342 38.04 27.41 -58.25
C SER A 342 38.69 26.48 -59.28
N SER A 343 38.29 26.67 -60.55
CA SER A 343 38.76 26.10 -61.82
C SER A 343 40.07 25.30 -61.87
N PRO A 344 40.14 24.21 -62.68
CA PRO A 344 41.34 23.40 -62.83
C PRO A 344 42.42 24.09 -63.68
N LYS A 345 43.69 24.00 -63.24
CA LYS A 345 44.85 24.07 -64.13
C LYS A 345 45.82 22.93 -63.83
N CYS A 346 46.03 22.10 -64.85
CA CYS A 346 46.96 20.99 -64.85
C CYS A 346 48.41 21.48 -64.75
N GLN A 347 49.22 20.83 -63.91
CA GLN A 347 50.64 20.66 -64.22
C GLN A 347 51.17 19.35 -63.64
N THR A 348 51.65 18.50 -64.55
CA THR A 348 52.34 17.25 -64.28
C THR A 348 53.67 17.49 -63.54
N LYS A 349 53.94 16.69 -62.49
CA LYS A 349 55.31 16.27 -62.19
C LYS A 349 55.38 14.94 -61.46
N LEU A 350 56.31 14.14 -61.93
CA LEU A 350 56.58 12.75 -61.57
C LEU A 350 57.74 12.70 -60.55
N HIS A 351 57.55 12.01 -59.41
CA HIS A 351 58.61 11.42 -58.58
C HIS A 351 57.95 10.34 -57.71
N THR A 352 58.03 9.05 -58.06
CA THR A 352 59.11 8.08 -57.76
C THR A 352 59.49 7.98 -56.28
N ASP A 353 59.21 6.82 -55.71
CA ASP A 353 59.69 6.35 -54.42
C ASP A 353 61.20 6.50 -54.23
N LYS A 354 61.60 6.68 -52.96
CA LYS A 354 62.75 5.97 -52.39
C LYS A 354 62.69 5.96 -50.86
N ALA A 355 62.63 4.76 -50.30
CA ALA A 355 62.78 4.52 -48.87
C ALA A 355 64.26 4.60 -48.43
N ALA A 356 64.48 4.95 -47.17
CA ALA A 356 65.71 4.64 -46.43
C ALA A 356 65.45 4.58 -44.91
N HIS A 357 65.19 3.35 -44.44
CA HIS A 357 65.89 2.69 -43.34
C HIS A 357 65.97 3.28 -41.90
N THR A 358 65.31 2.54 -40.99
CA THR A 358 65.81 1.97 -39.70
C THR A 358 65.93 2.90 -38.47
N THR A 359 65.78 2.42 -37.22
CA THR A 359 65.97 1.05 -36.68
C THR A 359 65.10 0.74 -35.44
N ASP A 360 64.80 -0.55 -35.20
CA ASP A 360 64.46 -1.25 -33.94
C ASP A 360 63.31 -0.73 -33.02
N LYS A 361 62.42 -1.60 -32.49
CA LYS A 361 62.70 -2.93 -31.92
C LYS A 361 61.43 -3.81 -31.85
N ALA A 362 61.51 -5.06 -32.30
CA ALA A 362 60.53 -6.12 -32.02
C ALA A 362 61.25 -7.48 -32.03
N GLU A 363 61.05 -8.29 -30.99
CA GLU A 363 61.94 -9.43 -30.69
C GLU A 363 61.22 -10.77 -30.93
N TYR A 364 61.28 -11.23 -32.19
CA TYR A 364 61.02 -12.59 -32.75
C TYR A 364 59.55 -13.13 -32.65
N THR A 365 58.76 -13.32 -33.72
CA THR A 365 58.86 -14.27 -34.89
C THR A 365 58.69 -15.76 -34.51
N THR A 366 57.96 -16.61 -35.24
CA THR A 366 57.70 -16.66 -36.70
C THR A 366 56.44 -17.48 -37.05
N ASP A 367 56.07 -17.50 -38.35
CA ASP A 367 55.10 -18.39 -39.03
C ASP A 367 55.20 -19.89 -38.62
N THR A 368 54.25 -20.81 -38.88
CA THR A 368 53.48 -21.01 -40.14
C THR A 368 52.27 -21.94 -39.92
N ALA A 369 51.40 -22.06 -40.93
CA ALA A 369 50.23 -22.93 -40.94
C ALA A 369 50.51 -24.45 -41.15
N MET A 370 49.41 -25.21 -41.05
CA MET A 370 49.13 -26.49 -41.74
C MET A 370 49.40 -27.80 -40.96
N HIS A 371 48.54 -28.80 -41.24
CA HIS A 371 48.53 -30.15 -40.67
C HIS A 371 49.88 -30.88 -40.68
N THR A 372 50.18 -31.69 -39.66
CA THR A 372 50.14 -33.18 -39.68
C THR A 372 50.76 -33.82 -38.42
N THR A 373 50.33 -35.06 -38.08
CA THR A 373 51.04 -36.16 -37.33
C THR A 373 52.23 -35.80 -36.40
N ASP A 374 52.33 -36.24 -35.13
CA ASP A 374 52.39 -37.65 -34.66
C ASP A 374 52.55 -37.70 -33.10
N THR A 375 52.47 -38.91 -32.55
CA THR A 375 52.69 -39.49 -31.20
C THR A 375 53.58 -38.83 -30.12
N SER A 376 53.23 -39.19 -28.86
CA SER A 376 54.07 -39.35 -27.64
C SER A 376 54.49 -38.08 -26.85
N VAL A 377 54.76 -38.10 -25.54
CA VAL A 377 54.47 -38.99 -24.37
C VAL A 377 54.60 -38.11 -23.09
N ASN A 378 53.90 -38.46 -21.99
CA ASN A 378 53.92 -37.93 -20.60
C ASN A 378 55.13 -37.03 -20.16
N THR A 379 54.99 -36.01 -19.30
CA THR A 379 54.55 -36.10 -17.87
C THR A 379 54.13 -34.76 -17.21
N THR A 380 53.02 -34.76 -16.45
CA THR A 380 52.76 -34.26 -15.05
C THR A 380 53.53 -33.04 -14.44
N ASP A 381 52.96 -32.18 -13.57
CA ASP A 381 51.67 -32.15 -12.85
C ASP A 381 51.28 -30.76 -12.22
N LYS A 382 50.05 -30.65 -11.69
CA LYS A 382 49.50 -29.73 -10.64
C LYS A 382 48.98 -28.30 -10.97
N ALA A 383 47.78 -28.29 -11.56
CA ALA A 383 46.51 -27.80 -10.97
C ALA A 383 46.41 -26.48 -10.16
N THR A 384 45.41 -25.65 -10.53
CA THR A 384 44.31 -25.26 -9.61
C THR A 384 43.07 -24.76 -10.38
N TYR A 385 42.07 -25.65 -10.53
CA TYR A 385 40.69 -25.45 -11.03
C TYR A 385 40.47 -25.01 -12.50
N THR A 386 39.69 -25.80 -13.24
CA THR A 386 39.37 -25.63 -14.66
C THR A 386 37.87 -25.74 -14.97
N THR A 387 37.48 -24.99 -16.01
CA THR A 387 36.47 -25.21 -17.08
C THR A 387 36.04 -26.67 -17.37
N ASP A 388 34.97 -27.00 -18.13
CA ASP A 388 34.21 -26.25 -19.16
C ASP A 388 32.78 -26.82 -19.45
N LYS A 389 32.13 -26.34 -20.54
CA LYS A 389 30.85 -26.82 -21.11
C LYS A 389 30.79 -28.32 -21.53
N ALA A 390 29.57 -28.86 -21.58
CA ALA A 390 29.16 -30.26 -21.70
C ALA A 390 29.28 -30.97 -23.08
N ALA A 391 29.19 -32.32 -23.10
CA ALA A 391 28.34 -33.13 -24.03
C ALA A 391 28.32 -34.68 -23.75
N HIS A 392 27.12 -35.24 -23.49
CA HIS A 392 26.59 -36.63 -23.66
C HIS A 392 27.42 -37.94 -23.51
N THR A 393 26.81 -38.98 -22.87
CA THR A 393 26.48 -40.35 -23.39
C THR A 393 25.81 -41.22 -22.27
N ALA A 394 25.31 -42.46 -22.51
CA ALA A 394 24.16 -43.03 -21.74
C ALA A 394 24.31 -44.38 -20.98
N ASN A 395 23.50 -44.47 -19.90
CA ASN A 395 22.77 -45.59 -19.24
C ASN A 395 23.44 -46.94 -18.82
N LYS A 396 23.46 -47.23 -17.50
CA LYS A 396 22.82 -48.39 -16.80
C LYS A 396 23.63 -48.98 -15.60
N THR A 397 23.11 -48.87 -14.35
CA THR A 397 23.04 -49.90 -13.26
C THR A 397 22.65 -49.30 -11.90
N GLU A 398 22.15 -50.15 -10.99
CA GLU A 398 21.71 -49.85 -9.62
C GLU A 398 22.86 -49.74 -8.59
N TYR A 399 22.65 -48.87 -7.60
CA TYR A 399 23.30 -48.72 -6.28
C TYR A 399 24.69 -49.35 -6.01
N THR A 400 25.66 -48.49 -5.64
CA THR A 400 26.34 -48.55 -4.32
C THR A 400 27.16 -47.29 -4.04
N THR A 401 27.18 -46.86 -2.77
CA THR A 401 28.15 -45.88 -2.24
C THR A 401 29.41 -46.60 -1.77
N ASP A 402 30.59 -46.23 -2.28
CA ASP A 402 31.69 -45.79 -1.41
C ASP A 402 32.79 -45.04 -2.17
N THR A 403 33.70 -44.39 -1.43
CA THR A 403 34.85 -43.64 -1.94
C THR A 403 35.96 -44.52 -2.49
N ALA A 404 36.45 -44.27 -3.73
CA ALA A 404 37.88 -44.38 -4.10
C ALA A 404 38.22 -43.94 -5.55
N MET A 405 39.21 -43.05 -5.67
CA MET A 405 40.38 -43.12 -6.57
C MET A 405 40.26 -43.78 -7.97
N HIS A 406 39.88 -42.99 -8.99
CA HIS A 406 40.12 -43.14 -10.44
C HIS A 406 39.80 -44.46 -11.19
N THR A 407 38.89 -44.39 -12.18
CA THR A 407 39.12 -44.77 -13.60
C THR A 407 38.01 -44.26 -14.54
N THR A 408 38.37 -43.90 -15.78
CA THR A 408 37.47 -43.69 -16.95
C THR A 408 37.23 -45.05 -17.67
N ASP A 409 36.29 -45.26 -18.62
CA ASP A 409 35.78 -44.41 -19.72
C ASP A 409 34.49 -44.98 -20.41
N THR A 410 33.92 -44.21 -21.36
CA THR A 410 33.13 -44.60 -22.57
C THR A 410 31.61 -44.96 -22.57
N SER A 411 30.77 -44.00 -23.05
CA SER A 411 29.78 -44.13 -24.17
C SER A 411 28.47 -44.98 -23.98
N VAL A 412 27.35 -44.91 -24.73
CA VAL A 412 26.83 -44.17 -25.95
C VAL A 412 25.36 -43.69 -25.70
N ASN A 413 24.79 -42.77 -26.51
CA ASN A 413 23.37 -42.26 -26.56
C ASN A 413 22.23 -43.33 -26.50
N THR A 414 20.95 -43.08 -26.13
CA THR A 414 19.93 -42.15 -26.73
C THR A 414 18.61 -41.94 -25.91
N THR A 415 17.83 -40.91 -26.30
CA THR A 415 16.37 -40.54 -26.15
C THR A 415 15.29 -41.64 -26.32
N ASP A 416 13.97 -41.54 -26.00
CA ASP A 416 13.05 -40.58 -25.28
C ASP A 416 11.68 -41.28 -24.92
N LYS A 417 10.96 -40.76 -23.89
CA LYS A 417 9.49 -40.78 -23.51
C LYS A 417 8.51 -41.99 -23.46
N ALA A 418 7.57 -41.84 -22.49
CA ALA A 418 6.13 -42.25 -22.37
C ALA A 418 5.76 -43.55 -21.61
N ALA A 419 4.51 -43.79 -21.13
CA ALA A 419 3.49 -43.07 -20.30
C ALA A 419 2.06 -43.71 -20.51
N HIS A 420 1.24 -44.25 -19.58
CA HIS A 420 1.27 -44.44 -18.09
C HIS A 420 0.43 -45.66 -17.60
N THR A 421 0.90 -46.49 -16.64
CA THR A 421 0.06 -47.32 -15.70
C THR A 421 0.55 -47.24 -14.24
N THR A 422 -0.24 -47.75 -13.29
CA THR A 422 -0.16 -47.54 -11.82
C THR A 422 -0.76 -48.77 -11.12
N ASP A 423 -0.30 -49.30 -9.97
CA ASP A 423 0.74 -48.90 -9.00
C ASP A 423 2.12 -49.53 -9.27
N LYS A 424 3.26 -48.86 -9.02
CA LYS A 424 3.56 -47.50 -9.52
C LYS A 424 4.20 -47.65 -10.92
N ASP A 425 3.74 -48.66 -11.63
CA ASP A 425 4.46 -49.37 -12.67
C ASP A 425 3.60 -49.42 -13.93
N GLU A 426 4.26 -49.20 -15.07
CA GLU A 426 3.62 -48.99 -16.35
C GLU A 426 3.86 -50.14 -17.33
N TYR A 427 2.81 -50.82 -17.80
CA TYR A 427 2.78 -51.46 -19.13
C TYR A 427 1.35 -51.81 -19.59
N THR A 428 0.97 -51.41 -20.83
CA THR A 428 0.23 -52.14 -21.90
C THR A 428 -0.58 -51.16 -22.81
N THR A 429 -1.00 -51.53 -24.02
CA THR A 429 -0.26 -51.65 -25.31
C THR A 429 -1.21 -52.09 -26.44
N ASP A 430 -1.69 -51.19 -27.29
CA ASP A 430 -2.37 -51.50 -28.57
C ASP A 430 -2.15 -50.30 -29.53
N LYS A 431 -1.45 -50.36 -30.67
CA LYS A 431 -1.72 -51.01 -31.98
C LYS A 431 -2.87 -50.42 -32.80
N ALA A 432 -2.53 -50.11 -34.06
CA ALA A 432 -3.32 -49.35 -35.03
C ALA A 432 -4.16 -50.24 -35.96
N GLU A 433 -5.08 -49.64 -36.73
CA GLU A 433 -5.27 -49.98 -38.14
C GLU A 433 -6.09 -48.94 -38.94
N TYR A 434 -5.83 -48.90 -40.26
CA TYR A 434 -6.49 -48.16 -41.36
C TYR A 434 -6.01 -46.74 -41.75
N THR A 435 -5.83 -46.64 -43.07
CA THR A 435 -5.31 -45.52 -43.88
C THR A 435 -6.37 -45.05 -44.86
N THR A 436 -6.34 -43.78 -45.29
CA THR A 436 -6.26 -43.36 -46.72
C THR A 436 -6.28 -41.83 -46.88
N ASP A 437 -5.66 -41.35 -47.96
CA ASP A 437 -5.45 -39.94 -48.31
C ASP A 437 -6.72 -39.13 -48.62
N THR A 438 -6.71 -37.82 -48.36
CA THR A 438 -6.43 -36.80 -49.41
C THR A 438 -6.47 -35.34 -48.88
N ALA A 439 -5.52 -34.53 -49.39
CA ALA A 439 -5.38 -33.06 -49.43
C ALA A 439 -6.43 -32.14 -48.73
N MET A 440 -6.06 -30.96 -48.20
CA MET A 440 -5.21 -29.94 -48.86
C MET A 440 -4.70 -28.86 -47.88
N HIS A 441 -3.50 -28.33 -48.14
CA HIS A 441 -2.88 -27.12 -47.54
C HIS A 441 -2.73 -27.00 -46.02
N THR A 442 -1.51 -27.25 -45.54
CA THR A 442 -0.91 -26.50 -44.41
C THR A 442 0.45 -25.93 -44.81
N THR A 443 0.68 -24.67 -44.44
CA THR A 443 2.02 -24.10 -44.27
C THR A 443 2.58 -24.57 -42.94
N ASP A 444 3.67 -25.34 -42.98
CA ASP A 444 4.84 -25.11 -42.13
C ASP A 444 5.95 -26.10 -42.49
N THR A 445 7.20 -25.62 -42.54
CA THR A 445 8.38 -26.50 -42.49
C THR A 445 9.51 -25.83 -41.74
N SER A 446 9.77 -26.34 -40.54
CA SER A 446 11.03 -26.15 -39.83
C SER A 446 12.17 -26.93 -40.51
N ALA A 447 13.24 -26.19 -40.85
CA ALA A 447 14.65 -26.54 -40.67
C ALA A 447 15.29 -27.77 -41.39
N PHE A 448 16.45 -27.47 -41.99
CA PHE A 448 17.57 -28.35 -42.39
C PHE A 448 17.41 -29.37 -43.52
N MET A 449 18.00 -29.01 -44.67
CA MET A 449 18.73 -29.95 -45.53
C MET A 449 20.20 -29.50 -45.58
N THR A 450 21.13 -30.37 -45.17
CA THR A 450 22.57 -30.14 -45.30
C THR A 450 23.04 -30.50 -46.70
N ASP A 451 23.71 -29.60 -47.43
CA ASP A 451 24.55 -30.02 -48.56
C ASP A 451 25.76 -29.12 -48.85
N LYS A 452 26.79 -29.71 -49.46
CA LYS A 452 28.17 -29.21 -49.67
C LYS A 452 28.30 -28.04 -50.67
N SER A 453 27.20 -27.42 -51.09
CA SER A 453 27.19 -26.32 -52.06
C SER A 453 27.63 -24.97 -51.45
N LEU A 454 27.26 -24.69 -50.18
CA LEU A 454 27.53 -23.41 -49.52
C LEU A 454 29.03 -23.11 -49.31
N ALA A 455 29.86 -24.11 -49.03
CA ALA A 455 31.32 -23.92 -48.88
C ALA A 455 32.01 -23.48 -50.18
N LYS A 456 31.41 -23.81 -51.34
CA LYS A 456 31.90 -23.38 -52.65
C LYS A 456 31.46 -21.94 -52.98
N ILE A 457 30.27 -21.54 -52.51
CA ILE A 457 29.75 -20.17 -52.63
C ILE A 457 30.52 -19.22 -51.72
N PHE A 458 30.83 -19.60 -50.46
CA PHE A 458 31.65 -18.79 -49.56
C PHE A 458 33.04 -18.51 -50.14
N ASN A 459 33.73 -19.50 -50.71
CA ASN A 459 35.04 -19.30 -51.36
C ASN A 459 35.01 -18.42 -52.63
N ILE A 460 33.84 -18.23 -53.24
CA ILE A 460 33.65 -17.31 -54.38
C ILE A 460 33.33 -15.90 -53.87
N LEU A 461 32.49 -15.78 -52.85
CA LEU A 461 32.18 -14.51 -52.19
C LEU A 461 33.40 -13.88 -51.53
N ASP A 462 34.26 -14.66 -50.89
CA ASP A 462 35.47 -14.16 -50.22
C ASP A 462 36.57 -13.75 -51.24
N ARG A 463 36.61 -14.41 -52.40
CA ARG A 463 37.46 -14.00 -53.54
C ARG A 463 36.96 -12.71 -54.18
N ASN A 464 35.64 -12.52 -54.27
CA ASN A 464 35.03 -11.28 -54.74
C ASN A 464 35.17 -10.14 -53.71
N ARG A 465 35.19 -10.46 -52.41
CA ARG A 465 35.47 -9.50 -51.34
C ARG A 465 36.89 -8.93 -51.46
N LYS A 466 37.90 -9.79 -51.65
CA LYS A 466 39.29 -9.33 -51.86
C LYS A 466 39.46 -8.46 -53.11
N TYR A 467 38.82 -8.82 -54.24
CA TYR A 467 38.82 -7.95 -55.43
C TYR A 467 38.15 -6.60 -55.19
N LYS A 468 37.08 -6.56 -54.38
CA LYS A 468 36.37 -5.30 -54.06
C LYS A 468 37.11 -4.44 -53.03
N GLU A 469 37.93 -5.04 -52.16
CA GLU A 469 38.80 -4.32 -51.21
C GLU A 469 40.06 -3.75 -51.88
N GLU A 470 40.58 -4.38 -52.96
CA GLU A 470 41.70 -3.80 -53.75
C GLU A 470 41.27 -2.66 -54.71
N GLU A 471 40.04 -2.64 -55.22
CA GLU A 471 39.54 -1.47 -56.00
C GLU A 471 39.15 -0.27 -55.11
N LEU A 472 38.67 -0.49 -53.87
CA LEU A 472 38.27 0.60 -52.97
C LEU A 472 39.46 1.42 -52.42
N GLY A 473 40.69 0.91 -52.53
CA GLY A 473 41.91 1.66 -52.21
C GLY A 473 42.30 2.70 -53.26
N ASN A 474 41.72 2.64 -54.48
CA ASN A 474 42.16 3.43 -55.63
C ASN A 474 41.01 3.94 -56.53
N THR A 475 39.85 4.26 -55.95
CA THR A 475 38.86 5.13 -56.61
C THR A 475 38.28 6.18 -55.66
N SER A 476 38.05 7.37 -56.19
CA SER A 476 37.59 8.54 -55.45
C SER A 476 36.20 8.36 -54.85
N SER A 477 36.09 8.58 -53.54
CA SER A 477 34.90 9.08 -52.83
C SER A 477 33.54 8.67 -53.41
N ILE A 478 32.98 7.56 -52.90
CA ILE A 478 31.53 7.39 -52.89
C ILE A 478 30.98 8.48 -51.97
N SER A 479 30.35 9.49 -52.56
CA SER A 479 29.54 10.44 -51.82
C SER A 479 28.28 9.72 -51.36
N LEU A 480 28.02 9.70 -50.04
CA LEU A 480 26.63 9.77 -49.60
C LEU A 480 26.03 11.03 -50.25
N SER A 481 24.76 11.00 -50.62
CA SER A 481 24.13 12.25 -51.05
C SER A 481 24.19 13.27 -49.90
N GLU A 482 24.39 14.56 -50.22
CA GLU A 482 24.45 15.63 -49.22
C GLU A 482 23.34 15.55 -48.14
N PRO A 483 22.07 15.22 -48.45
CA PRO A 483 21.07 15.01 -47.39
C PRO A 483 21.36 13.82 -46.48
N GLU A 484 21.68 12.62 -46.99
CA GLU A 484 21.85 11.41 -46.15
C GLU A 484 22.93 11.56 -45.07
N ALA A 485 24.00 12.32 -45.35
CA ALA A 485 25.04 12.62 -44.37
C ALA A 485 24.57 13.63 -43.30
N GLU A 486 23.76 14.63 -43.69
CA GLU A 486 23.19 15.63 -42.77
C GLU A 486 22.12 15.02 -41.85
N ILE A 487 21.33 14.07 -42.37
CA ILE A 487 20.34 13.28 -41.62
C ILE A 487 21.04 12.49 -40.50
N ALA A 488 22.11 11.75 -40.85
CA ALA A 488 22.88 10.94 -39.91
C ALA A 488 23.63 11.78 -38.85
N GLU A 489 24.16 12.96 -39.20
CA GLU A 489 24.77 13.86 -38.21
C GLU A 489 23.73 14.39 -37.20
N ASN A 490 22.52 14.73 -37.68
CA ASN A 490 21.47 15.24 -36.80
C ASN A 490 20.93 14.19 -35.83
N SER A 491 20.77 12.92 -36.25
CA SER A 491 20.33 11.84 -35.35
C SER A 491 21.34 11.55 -34.24
N GLU A 492 22.63 11.46 -34.57
CA GLU A 492 23.74 11.28 -33.60
C GLU A 492 23.75 12.36 -32.52
N LEU A 493 23.43 13.61 -32.89
CA LEU A 493 23.36 14.73 -31.96
C LEU A 493 22.14 14.68 -31.01
N TRP A 494 21.00 14.17 -31.47
CA TRP A 494 19.83 13.94 -30.60
C TRP A 494 20.04 12.76 -29.65
N ILE A 495 20.65 11.68 -30.11
CA ILE A 495 21.05 10.53 -29.28
C ILE A 495 22.03 11.00 -28.19
N SER A 496 23.04 11.78 -28.57
CA SER A 496 23.99 12.41 -27.64
C SER A 496 23.28 13.27 -26.59
N LEU A 497 22.32 14.11 -27.00
CA LEU A 497 21.53 14.94 -26.07
C LEU A 497 20.66 14.09 -25.14
N ALA A 498 20.01 13.04 -25.65
CA ALA A 498 19.19 12.13 -24.85
C ALA A 498 20.02 11.45 -23.75
N LEU A 499 21.20 10.94 -24.08
CA LEU A 499 22.14 10.36 -23.10
C LEU A 499 22.61 11.36 -22.04
N MET A 500 22.83 12.64 -22.40
CA MET A 500 23.13 13.68 -21.42
C MET A 500 21.95 13.95 -20.48
N VAL A 501 20.73 14.04 -21.02
CA VAL A 501 19.50 14.26 -20.24
C VAL A 501 19.20 13.06 -19.31
N ASP A 502 19.45 11.85 -19.76
CA ASP A 502 19.34 10.60 -18.98
C ASP A 502 20.32 10.58 -17.80
N ARG A 503 21.59 10.96 -18.03
CA ARG A 503 22.60 11.11 -16.96
C ARG A 503 22.26 12.19 -15.95
N ILE A 504 21.60 13.27 -16.36
CA ILE A 504 21.13 14.32 -15.44
C ILE A 504 19.97 13.81 -14.58
N GLY A 505 19.02 13.07 -15.18
CA GLY A 505 17.94 12.40 -14.44
C GLY A 505 18.49 11.47 -13.36
N MET A 506 19.45 10.62 -13.72
CA MET A 506 20.19 9.76 -12.80
C MET A 506 20.84 10.55 -11.64
N MET A 507 21.53 11.65 -11.93
CA MET A 507 22.14 12.49 -10.88
C MET A 507 21.09 13.09 -9.94
N VAL A 508 19.97 13.60 -10.47
CA VAL A 508 18.86 14.16 -9.67
C VAL A 508 18.19 13.08 -8.81
N PHE A 509 17.99 11.88 -9.36
CA PHE A 509 17.43 10.74 -8.63
C PHE A 509 18.29 10.36 -7.41
N PHE A 510 19.61 10.16 -7.58
CA PHE A 510 20.48 9.83 -6.46
C PHE A 510 20.73 10.99 -5.48
N LEU A 511 20.73 12.26 -5.95
CA LEU A 511 20.80 13.43 -5.07
C LEU A 511 19.54 13.58 -4.21
N SER A 512 18.35 13.38 -4.78
CA SER A 512 17.09 13.48 -4.03
C SER A 512 16.96 12.38 -2.97
N LEU A 513 17.32 11.13 -3.29
CA LEU A 513 17.45 10.03 -2.32
C LEU A 513 18.37 10.37 -1.13
N SER A 514 19.37 11.22 -1.34
CA SER A 514 20.33 11.63 -0.29
C SER A 514 19.79 12.72 0.65
N ILE A 515 18.78 13.50 0.24
CA ILE A 515 18.28 14.67 0.98
C ILE A 515 17.09 14.33 1.88
N GLY A 516 16.28 13.33 1.53
CA GLY A 516 15.02 12.99 2.22
C GLY A 516 15.15 12.42 3.65
N CYS A 517 16.37 12.28 4.20
CA CYS A 517 16.64 11.49 5.41
C CYS A 517 16.85 12.31 6.71
N GLY A 518 16.44 13.58 6.77
CA GLY A 518 16.79 14.44 7.90
C GLY A 518 15.86 15.60 8.24
N SER A 519 14.86 15.36 9.10
CA SER A 519 14.36 16.33 10.10
C SER A 519 13.37 15.68 11.07
N GLY A 520 13.70 15.65 12.36
CA GLY A 520 12.79 15.23 13.44
C GLY A 520 13.16 15.93 14.74
N LYS A 521 12.33 16.86 15.20
CA LYS A 521 12.62 17.72 16.37
C LYS A 521 11.64 17.39 17.49
N ILE A 522 12.16 17.00 18.65
CA ILE A 522 11.37 16.54 19.81
C ILE A 522 11.18 17.71 20.78
N ILE A 523 9.94 17.91 21.23
CA ILE A 523 9.57 18.85 22.29
C ILE A 523 9.20 18.03 23.54
N LYS A 524 9.45 18.59 24.72
CA LYS A 524 9.03 18.04 26.03
C LYS A 524 8.42 19.19 26.83
N ASP A 525 7.33 18.91 27.54
CA ASP A 525 6.81 19.76 28.61
C ASP A 525 6.70 18.99 29.92
N ASN A 526 6.74 19.73 31.03
CA ASN A 526 6.77 19.22 32.40
C ASN A 526 5.41 19.38 33.09
N THR A 527 5.05 18.42 33.93
CA THR A 527 3.90 18.50 34.86
C THR A 527 4.24 19.27 36.14
N GLY A 528 3.20 19.77 36.81
CA GLY A 528 3.25 20.43 38.12
C GLY A 528 2.14 19.88 39.03
N ASP A 529 2.30 20.04 40.35
CA ASP A 529 1.79 19.10 41.34
C ASP A 529 0.87 19.71 42.43
N ASP A 530 0.04 18.85 43.00
CA ASP A 530 -0.64 18.82 44.31
C ASP A 530 -1.38 20.04 44.92
N SER A 531 -2.60 19.77 45.42
CA SER A 531 -2.99 20.10 46.81
C SER A 531 -4.25 19.33 47.26
N LYS A 532 -4.24 18.78 48.48
CA LYS A 532 -5.33 17.98 49.07
C LYS A 532 -6.08 18.70 50.20
N GLY A 533 -7.33 18.29 50.43
CA GLY A 533 -8.13 18.62 51.63
C GLY A 533 -8.68 17.36 52.34
N THR A 534 -9.11 17.50 53.59
CA THR A 534 -9.47 16.38 54.52
C THR A 534 -10.71 16.72 55.36
N PHE A 535 -11.67 15.78 55.55
CA PHE A 535 -12.68 15.77 56.65
C PHE A 535 -13.42 14.38 56.71
N THR A 536 -13.19 13.52 57.72
CA THR A 536 -13.98 13.13 58.95
C THR A 536 -15.11 12.06 58.88
N TYR A 537 -15.20 11.24 59.95
CA TYR A 537 -15.42 9.78 59.93
C TYR A 537 -16.86 9.24 60.04
N GLY A 538 -17.13 8.10 59.37
CA GLY A 538 -18.27 7.19 59.60
C GLY A 538 -17.84 5.74 59.95
N SER A 539 -18.67 4.98 60.69
CA SER A 539 -18.32 3.68 61.31
C SER A 539 -19.15 2.49 60.79
N SER A 540 -18.51 1.34 60.49
CA SER A 540 -19.16 0.23 59.75
C SER A 540 -20.20 -0.62 60.47
N SER A 541 -20.23 -0.67 61.80
CA SER A 541 -21.26 -1.44 62.51
C SER A 541 -22.68 -0.95 62.21
N VAL A 542 -22.80 0.31 61.77
CA VAL A 542 -24.04 0.97 61.39
C VAL A 542 -24.49 0.59 59.97
N LEU A 543 -23.54 0.45 59.03
CA LEU A 543 -23.81 0.17 57.62
C LEU A 543 -24.44 -1.22 57.41
N ASN A 544 -24.05 -2.22 58.20
CA ASN A 544 -24.66 -3.57 58.16
C ASN A 544 -26.10 -3.59 58.68
N ASN A 545 -26.40 -2.81 59.72
CA ASN A 545 -27.77 -2.67 60.22
C ASN A 545 -28.66 -1.94 59.22
N LEU A 546 -28.12 -0.90 58.56
CA LEU A 546 -28.83 -0.13 57.54
C LEU A 546 -29.17 -0.98 56.31
N SER A 547 -28.19 -1.70 55.73
CA SER A 547 -28.43 -2.53 54.54
C SER A 547 -29.46 -3.64 54.80
N THR A 548 -29.41 -4.26 55.98
CA THR A 548 -30.37 -5.28 56.40
C THR A 548 -31.78 -4.70 56.57
N LEU A 549 -31.90 -3.50 57.17
CA LEU A 549 -33.18 -2.82 57.31
C LEU A 549 -33.82 -2.51 55.95
N LEU A 550 -33.04 -1.96 55.01
CA LEU A 550 -33.53 -1.57 53.69
C LEU A 550 -33.99 -2.76 52.85
N LEU A 551 -33.30 -3.91 52.92
CA LEU A 551 -33.53 -5.05 52.01
C LEU A 551 -34.57 -6.07 52.50
N THR A 552 -34.90 -6.12 53.80
CA THR A 552 -35.72 -7.22 54.38
C THR A 552 -37.15 -7.36 53.83
N ASN A 553 -37.73 -6.31 53.25
CA ASN A 553 -39.04 -6.36 52.58
C ASN A 553 -39.02 -5.74 51.16
N TYR A 554 -37.84 -5.60 50.55
CA TYR A 554 -37.68 -4.94 49.27
C TYR A 554 -37.77 -5.93 48.10
N GLY A 555 -38.52 -5.59 47.05
CA GLY A 555 -38.71 -6.42 45.85
C GLY A 555 -38.02 -5.83 44.63
N ALA A 556 -36.83 -6.33 44.28
CA ALA A 556 -36.03 -5.82 43.15
C ALA A 556 -36.71 -5.90 41.78
N GLU A 557 -37.64 -6.84 41.58
CA GLU A 557 -38.40 -6.97 40.32
C GLU A 557 -39.61 -6.01 40.24
N VAL A 558 -39.86 -5.18 41.26
CA VAL A 558 -41.05 -4.32 41.35
C VAL A 558 -40.66 -2.85 41.22
N ARG A 559 -41.17 -2.17 40.18
CA ARG A 559 -40.96 -0.73 39.96
C ARG A 559 -41.37 0.09 41.20
N PRO A 560 -40.49 0.94 41.76
CA PRO A 560 -40.83 1.77 42.91
C PRO A 560 -41.84 2.85 42.53
N LEU A 561 -42.94 2.94 43.28
CA LEU A 561 -44.01 3.92 43.08
C LEU A 561 -44.07 4.86 44.29
N CYS A 562 -43.46 6.04 44.14
CA CYS A 562 -43.47 7.07 45.17
C CYS A 562 -44.88 7.68 45.35
N PRO A 563 -45.36 7.88 46.59
CA PRO A 563 -46.66 8.52 46.83
C PRO A 563 -46.75 9.90 46.16
N GLY A 564 -47.75 10.09 45.29
CA GLY A 564 -47.96 11.33 44.54
C GLY A 564 -47.28 11.39 43.16
N TYR A 565 -46.56 10.34 42.74
CA TYR A 565 -45.98 10.21 41.40
C TYR A 565 -46.52 8.96 40.70
N GLU A 566 -47.10 9.12 39.51
CA GLU A 566 -47.66 7.98 38.73
C GLU A 566 -46.58 7.23 37.94
N ARG A 567 -45.49 7.92 37.59
CA ARG A 567 -44.35 7.41 36.80
C ARG A 567 -43.03 7.58 37.51
N VAL A 568 -42.06 6.72 37.20
CA VAL A 568 -40.67 6.86 37.67
C VAL A 568 -39.91 7.74 36.68
N ASN A 569 -39.26 8.78 37.16
CA ASN A 569 -38.35 9.58 36.35
C ASN A 569 -36.96 8.94 36.39
N VAL A 570 -36.38 8.66 35.22
CA VAL A 570 -35.03 8.10 35.07
C VAL A 570 -34.17 9.09 34.29
N THR A 571 -33.04 9.50 34.84
CA THR A 571 -32.03 10.27 34.12
C THR A 571 -31.02 9.33 33.47
N VAL A 572 -30.78 9.52 32.17
CA VAL A 572 -29.76 8.84 31.36
C VAL A 572 -28.79 9.89 30.85
N ASP A 573 -27.54 9.84 31.31
CA ASP A 573 -26.44 10.61 30.74
C ASP A 573 -25.32 9.67 30.27
N ILE A 574 -24.58 10.09 29.25
CA ILE A 574 -23.39 9.38 28.74
C ILE A 574 -22.14 10.21 28.96
N ALA A 575 -21.01 9.55 29.23
CA ALA A 575 -19.68 10.14 29.14
C ALA A 575 -18.81 9.32 28.19
N ILE A 576 -18.45 9.87 27.04
CA ILE A 576 -17.70 9.12 26.01
C ILE A 576 -16.22 9.15 26.39
N ARG A 577 -15.66 7.98 26.72
CA ARG A 577 -14.25 7.86 27.13
C ARG A 577 -13.34 7.70 25.92
N GLN A 578 -13.75 6.95 24.90
CA GLN A 578 -13.01 6.80 23.64
C GLN A 578 -13.91 6.23 22.52
N LEU A 579 -13.72 6.72 21.29
CA LEU A 579 -14.09 6.00 20.07
C LEU A 579 -13.05 4.89 19.84
N ILE A 580 -13.48 3.63 19.83
CA ILE A 580 -12.59 2.47 19.61
C ILE A 580 -12.31 2.33 18.12
N SER A 581 -13.38 2.26 17.32
CA SER A 581 -13.34 2.16 15.87
C SER A 581 -14.68 2.58 15.27
N LEU A 582 -14.65 2.95 13.99
CA LEU A 582 -15.80 3.11 13.14
C LEU A 582 -15.57 2.22 11.92
N ASP A 583 -16.30 1.11 11.81
CA ASP A 583 -16.24 0.24 10.66
C ASP A 583 -17.21 0.78 9.60
N GLU A 584 -16.68 1.47 8.58
CA GLU A 584 -17.55 2.02 7.54
C GLU A 584 -18.15 0.94 6.62
N PRO A 585 -17.43 -0.12 6.21
CA PRO A 585 -18.01 -1.25 5.48
C PRO A 585 -19.21 -1.94 6.15
N GLU A 586 -19.13 -2.21 7.46
CA GLU A 586 -20.21 -2.83 8.24
C GLU A 586 -21.20 -1.81 8.81
N GLN A 587 -20.89 -0.50 8.73
CA GLN A 587 -21.64 0.62 9.30
C GLN A 587 -21.80 0.55 10.83
N LEU A 588 -20.74 0.09 11.53
CA LEU A 588 -20.74 -0.12 12.97
C LEU A 588 -19.84 0.85 13.70
N ILE A 589 -20.37 1.47 14.76
CA ILE A 589 -19.59 2.32 15.65
C ILE A 589 -19.34 1.63 16.98
N HIS A 590 -18.07 1.57 17.38
CA HIS A 590 -17.65 1.00 18.65
C HIS A 590 -17.16 2.10 19.59
N PHE A 591 -17.87 2.29 20.71
CA PHE A 591 -17.50 3.24 21.76
C PHE A 591 -17.14 2.52 23.06
N ASN A 592 -16.19 3.09 23.81
CA ASN A 592 -16.11 2.91 25.25
C ASN A 592 -16.71 4.16 25.92
N MET A 593 -17.80 3.98 26.67
CA MET A 593 -18.44 5.08 27.38
C MET A 593 -18.93 4.67 28.77
N TRP A 594 -19.07 5.66 29.64
CA TRP A 594 -19.62 5.48 30.97
C TRP A 594 -21.09 5.91 30.95
N MET A 595 -21.97 4.95 31.19
CA MET A 595 -23.40 5.20 31.39
C MET A 595 -23.61 5.72 32.81
N ARG A 596 -24.44 6.75 32.95
CA ARG A 596 -24.84 7.33 34.24
C ARG A 596 -26.36 7.32 34.32
N LEU A 597 -26.88 6.40 35.12
CA LEU A 597 -28.31 6.26 35.40
C LEU A 597 -28.66 6.85 36.77
N GLY A 598 -29.79 7.54 36.86
CA GLY A 598 -30.28 8.11 38.11
C GLY A 598 -31.79 7.99 38.25
N TRP A 599 -32.28 7.59 39.42
CA TRP A 599 -33.71 7.57 39.74
C TRP A 599 -33.93 7.77 41.24
N ILE A 600 -35.19 7.91 41.67
CA ILE A 600 -35.56 7.99 43.09
C ILE A 600 -36.38 6.75 43.44
N ASP A 601 -35.97 6.05 44.49
CA ASP A 601 -36.72 4.96 45.10
C ASP A 601 -37.16 5.34 46.52
N CYS A 602 -38.46 5.50 46.71
CA CYS A 602 -39.02 5.86 48.01
C CYS A 602 -38.94 4.75 49.07
N ASN A 603 -38.71 3.48 48.68
CA ASN A 603 -38.54 2.37 49.60
C ASN A 603 -37.10 2.26 50.15
N LEU A 604 -36.14 2.94 49.51
CA LEU A 604 -34.72 2.97 49.91
C LEU A 604 -34.35 4.21 50.74
N ARG A 605 -35.33 4.84 51.40
CA ARG A 605 -35.13 6.05 52.22
C ARG A 605 -34.81 5.73 53.68
N TRP A 606 -33.89 6.47 54.27
CA TRP A 606 -33.63 6.45 55.71
C TRP A 606 -33.28 7.85 56.23
N ASN A 607 -33.25 8.00 57.55
CA ASN A 607 -32.82 9.22 58.21
C ASN A 607 -31.33 9.07 58.64
N PRO A 608 -30.40 9.93 58.18
CA PRO A 608 -28.98 9.83 58.54
C PRO A 608 -28.73 9.86 60.06
N ASP A 609 -29.51 10.63 60.82
CA ASP A 609 -29.35 10.76 62.28
C ASP A 609 -29.51 9.43 63.03
N ASP A 610 -30.39 8.54 62.54
CA ASP A 610 -30.61 7.22 63.12
C ASP A 610 -29.43 6.25 62.86
N PHE A 611 -28.54 6.63 61.92
CA PHE A 611 -27.42 5.83 61.43
C PHE A 611 -26.10 6.65 61.45
N ASN A 612 -25.81 7.32 62.58
CA ASN A 612 -24.54 8.05 62.81
C ASN A 612 -24.16 9.09 61.72
N GLY A 613 -25.15 9.72 61.06
CA GLY A 613 -24.90 10.66 59.96
C GLY A 613 -24.49 9.98 58.65
N THR A 614 -24.92 8.72 58.42
CA THR A 614 -24.67 8.02 57.14
C THR A 614 -25.57 8.58 56.05
N ASP A 615 -25.03 9.43 55.18
CA ASP A 615 -25.76 10.04 54.07
C ASP A 615 -25.87 9.15 52.82
N SER A 616 -24.99 8.15 52.66
CA SER A 616 -24.99 7.26 51.50
C SER A 616 -24.53 5.83 51.81
N ILE A 617 -24.99 4.86 51.01
CA ILE A 617 -24.57 3.46 51.04
C ILE A 617 -24.43 2.90 49.62
N VAL A 618 -23.44 2.03 49.42
CA VAL A 618 -23.21 1.34 48.14
C VAL A 618 -23.72 -0.09 48.24
N LEU A 619 -24.58 -0.52 47.30
CA LEU A 619 -25.13 -1.89 47.25
C LEU A 619 -25.04 -2.50 45.84
N PRO A 620 -24.89 -3.84 45.68
CA PRO A 620 -24.95 -4.50 44.38
C PRO A 620 -26.26 -4.23 43.63
N ILE A 621 -26.18 -3.90 42.34
CA ILE A 621 -27.36 -3.54 41.53
C ILE A 621 -28.40 -4.67 41.46
N GLY A 622 -27.98 -5.94 41.56
CA GLY A 622 -28.87 -7.10 41.56
C GLY A 622 -29.78 -7.24 42.78
N LEU A 623 -29.58 -6.44 43.84
CA LEU A 623 -30.43 -6.46 45.04
C LEU A 623 -31.51 -5.36 45.05
N ILE A 624 -31.45 -4.41 44.12
CA ILE A 624 -32.38 -3.29 44.01
C ILE A 624 -33.07 -3.26 42.65
N TRP A 625 -34.19 -2.54 42.53
CA TRP A 625 -34.84 -2.34 41.23
C TRP A 625 -33.95 -1.47 40.34
N LYS A 626 -33.85 -1.83 39.07
CA LYS A 626 -33.16 -1.06 38.02
C LYS A 626 -34.08 -0.86 36.81
N PRO A 627 -34.01 0.29 36.13
CA PRO A 627 -34.74 0.51 34.89
C PRO A 627 -34.13 -0.33 33.76
N ASP A 628 -34.96 -0.81 32.83
CA ASP A 628 -34.56 -1.62 31.66
C ASP A 628 -34.11 -0.73 30.48
N VAL A 629 -33.20 0.19 30.75
CA VAL A 629 -32.64 1.06 29.70
C VAL A 629 -31.86 0.19 28.71
N THR A 630 -32.20 0.30 27.43
CA THR A 630 -31.52 -0.34 26.31
C THR A 630 -31.14 0.69 25.24
N LEU A 631 -30.19 0.33 24.38
CA LEU A 631 -29.89 1.05 23.15
C LEU A 631 -30.56 0.33 21.98
N TYR A 632 -31.47 1.01 21.28
CA TYR A 632 -32.26 0.37 20.22
C TYR A 632 -31.44 -0.05 18.99
N GLU A 633 -30.38 0.71 18.66
CA GLU A 633 -29.47 0.44 17.54
C GLU A 633 -28.31 -0.52 17.90
N SER A 634 -28.37 -1.17 19.06
CA SER A 634 -27.33 -2.08 19.55
C SER A 634 -27.39 -3.44 18.86
N ILE A 635 -26.23 -3.98 18.46
CA ILE A 635 -26.14 -5.39 18.03
C ILE A 635 -26.14 -6.33 19.23
N SER A 636 -25.58 -5.92 20.37
CA SER A 636 -25.65 -6.69 21.60
C SER A 636 -27.03 -6.54 22.27
N ALA A 637 -27.62 -7.65 22.70
CA ALA A 637 -28.93 -7.68 23.33
C ALA A 637 -28.99 -7.04 24.73
N GLU A 638 -27.82 -6.76 25.33
CA GLU A 638 -27.68 -6.11 26.63
C GLU A 638 -26.36 -5.30 26.64
N PHE A 639 -26.29 -4.27 27.50
CA PHE A 639 -25.04 -3.55 27.75
C PHE A 639 -24.07 -4.41 28.56
N TYR A 640 -22.82 -4.52 28.11
CA TYR A 640 -21.76 -5.14 28.90
C TYR A 640 -21.59 -4.41 30.24
N GLY A 641 -21.50 -5.15 31.34
CA GLY A 641 -21.33 -4.59 32.69
C GLY A 641 -22.61 -4.25 33.47
N PHE A 642 -23.78 -4.25 32.83
CA PHE A 642 -25.05 -3.75 33.41
C PHE A 642 -25.57 -4.51 34.65
N LYS A 643 -24.97 -5.65 34.99
CA LYS A 643 -25.33 -6.47 36.17
C LYS A 643 -24.22 -6.54 37.23
N ASP A 644 -23.02 -6.06 36.91
CA ASP A 644 -21.80 -6.42 37.62
C ASP A 644 -21.35 -5.34 38.63
N TYR A 645 -21.72 -4.08 38.38
CA TYR A 645 -21.36 -2.95 39.23
C TYR A 645 -22.34 -2.69 40.38
N ARG A 646 -21.90 -1.90 41.37
CA ARG A 646 -22.71 -1.50 42.53
C ARG A 646 -23.31 -0.11 42.29
N ALA A 647 -24.49 0.15 42.87
CA ALA A 647 -25.14 1.46 42.85
C ALA A 647 -24.86 2.20 44.16
N LEU A 648 -24.68 3.52 44.05
CA LEU A 648 -24.61 4.44 45.17
C LEU A 648 -26.03 4.94 45.47
N ILE A 649 -26.47 4.78 46.71
CA ILE A 649 -27.79 5.17 47.19
C ILE A 649 -27.60 6.25 48.24
N TYR A 650 -28.36 7.34 48.14
CA TYR A 650 -28.39 8.43 49.11
C TYR A 650 -29.59 8.29 50.06
N SER A 651 -29.51 8.90 51.24
CA SER A 651 -30.53 8.82 52.30
C SER A 651 -31.92 9.33 51.90
N ASP A 652 -31.97 10.27 50.94
CA ASP A 652 -33.19 10.77 50.32
C ASP A 652 -33.84 9.80 49.30
N GLY A 653 -33.26 8.62 49.12
CA GLY A 653 -33.69 7.58 48.19
C GLY A 653 -33.27 7.82 46.75
N TYR A 654 -32.42 8.81 46.45
CA TYR A 654 -31.82 8.94 45.12
C TYR A 654 -30.80 7.82 44.92
N VAL A 655 -30.91 7.10 43.80
CA VAL A 655 -30.01 6.04 43.38
C VAL A 655 -29.21 6.54 42.17
N ALA A 656 -27.89 6.54 42.30
CA ALA A 656 -26.95 6.78 41.22
C ALA A 656 -26.30 5.45 40.82
N TYR A 657 -26.53 5.01 39.59
CA TYR A 657 -25.93 3.82 39.02
C TYR A 657 -25.11 4.19 37.79
N ASN A 658 -23.82 4.34 38.00
CA ASN A 658 -22.85 4.53 36.93
C ASN A 658 -22.26 3.16 36.55
N PHE A 659 -21.91 2.94 35.29
CA PHE A 659 -21.12 1.78 34.86
C PHE A 659 -20.36 2.06 33.56
N PRO A 660 -19.13 1.56 33.37
CA PRO A 660 -18.48 1.56 32.07
C PRO A 660 -19.12 0.49 31.19
N THR A 661 -19.22 0.75 29.89
CA THR A 661 -19.70 -0.22 28.91
C THR A 661 -19.08 0.01 27.53
N LYS A 662 -18.85 -1.08 26.80
CA LYS A 662 -18.58 -1.03 25.36
C LYS A 662 -19.93 -1.01 24.65
N ILE A 663 -20.10 -0.10 23.70
CA ILE A 663 -21.28 -0.08 22.81
C ILE A 663 -20.83 -0.40 21.40
N GLU A 664 -21.64 -1.21 20.73
CA GLU A 664 -21.54 -1.58 19.32
C GLU A 664 -22.90 -1.32 18.69
N ALA A 665 -22.97 -0.25 17.89
CA ALA A 665 -24.22 0.29 17.39
C ALA A 665 -24.17 0.51 15.88
N LEU A 666 -25.33 0.43 15.23
CA LEU A 666 -25.49 0.82 13.84
C LEU A 666 -25.30 2.34 13.71
N CYS A 667 -24.45 2.77 12.78
CA CYS A 667 -24.29 4.16 12.38
C CYS A 667 -24.20 4.27 10.85
N PRO A 668 -25.28 4.71 10.17
CA PRO A 668 -25.25 4.93 8.72
C PRO A 668 -24.23 6.01 8.34
N ILE A 669 -23.28 5.66 7.45
CA ILE A 669 -22.15 6.51 7.05
C ILE A 669 -22.37 7.11 5.66
N ASP A 670 -22.26 8.44 5.53
CA ASP A 670 -22.21 9.13 4.22
C ASP A 670 -20.75 9.33 3.78
N VAL A 671 -20.31 8.50 2.84
CA VAL A 671 -18.96 8.54 2.25
C VAL A 671 -18.86 9.44 1.00
N ALA A 672 -19.88 10.24 0.66
CA ALA A 672 -19.87 11.08 -0.54
C ALA A 672 -18.61 11.97 -0.66
N LYS A 673 -18.22 12.62 0.45
CA LYS A 673 -17.11 13.58 0.53
C LYS A 673 -15.76 13.01 0.96
N PHE A 674 -15.61 11.69 1.03
CA PHE A 674 -14.39 11.04 1.52
C PHE A 674 -13.12 11.61 0.85
N PRO A 675 -12.05 11.95 1.60
CA PRO A 675 -11.85 11.78 3.05
C PRO A 675 -12.15 13.05 3.88
N PHE A 676 -12.88 14.02 3.33
CA PHE A 676 -13.25 15.29 4.00
C PHE A 676 -14.67 15.21 4.59
N ASP A 677 -15.08 14.01 4.99
CA ASP A 677 -16.42 13.69 5.47
C ASP A 677 -16.63 14.04 6.96
N SER A 678 -17.90 14.12 7.34
CA SER A 678 -18.34 14.34 8.72
C SER A 678 -19.61 13.54 8.92
N GLN A 679 -19.62 12.70 9.95
CA GLN A 679 -20.66 11.70 10.21
C GLN A 679 -21.49 12.13 11.42
N VAL A 680 -22.75 11.68 11.48
CA VAL A 680 -23.62 11.87 12.63
C VAL A 680 -24.21 10.52 13.00
N CYS A 681 -23.76 9.95 14.12
CA CYS A 681 -24.30 8.69 14.62
C CYS A 681 -25.41 8.96 15.64
N GLU A 682 -26.53 8.25 15.52
CA GLU A 682 -27.69 8.39 16.41
C GLU A 682 -27.71 7.22 17.41
N LEU A 683 -27.62 7.53 18.71
CA LEU A 683 -27.68 6.52 19.78
C LEU A 683 -28.96 6.71 20.59
N MET A 684 -29.97 5.88 20.33
CA MET A 684 -31.30 5.97 20.95
C MET A 684 -31.40 5.14 22.23
N PHE A 685 -31.38 5.79 23.40
CA PHE A 685 -31.54 5.14 24.70
C PHE A 685 -32.99 5.23 25.18
N GLY A 686 -33.64 4.07 25.35
CA GLY A 686 -35.04 3.97 25.74
C GLY A 686 -35.30 2.83 26.72
N SER A 687 -36.54 2.70 27.21
CA SER A 687 -36.99 1.48 27.89
C SER A 687 -37.52 0.49 26.85
N TRP A 688 -37.35 -0.82 27.09
CA TRP A 688 -37.91 -1.84 26.20
C TRP A 688 -39.31 -2.29 26.62
N SER A 689 -39.59 -2.38 27.92
CA SER A 689 -40.83 -2.93 28.47
C SER A 689 -41.76 -1.90 29.11
N TYR A 690 -41.26 -0.77 29.60
CA TYR A 690 -42.08 0.30 30.18
C TYR A 690 -42.39 1.39 29.14
N ASN A 691 -43.67 1.76 29.07
CA ASN A 691 -44.10 2.90 28.27
C ASN A 691 -43.96 4.23 29.04
N GLY A 692 -44.15 5.35 28.35
CA GLY A 692 -43.99 6.70 28.89
C GLY A 692 -45.00 7.13 29.96
N LEU A 693 -46.02 6.32 30.19
CA LEU A 693 -46.95 6.48 31.33
C LEU A 693 -46.39 5.85 32.62
N GLN A 694 -45.46 4.91 32.50
CA GLN A 694 -44.84 4.19 33.63
C GLN A 694 -43.44 4.71 33.96
N LEU A 695 -42.66 5.07 32.94
CA LEU A 695 -41.25 5.46 33.07
C LEU A 695 -40.95 6.65 32.14
N ASP A 696 -40.46 7.76 32.70
CA ASP A 696 -40.12 8.99 31.97
C ASP A 696 -38.61 9.17 31.92
N ILE A 697 -38.02 8.90 30.75
CA ILE A 697 -36.58 9.03 30.51
C ILE A 697 -36.25 10.47 30.11
N ARG A 698 -35.16 11.00 30.68
CA ARG A 698 -34.61 12.34 30.42
C ARG A 698 -33.08 12.31 30.52
N SER A 699 -32.39 13.30 29.96
CA SER A 699 -30.99 13.57 30.33
C SER A 699 -30.93 14.73 31.33
N LYS A 700 -29.92 14.73 32.20
CA LYS A 700 -29.65 15.80 33.18
C LYS A 700 -28.95 17.00 32.53
N ASN A 701 -28.11 16.72 31.54
CA ASN A 701 -27.37 17.70 30.75
C ASN A 701 -27.99 17.84 29.34
N VAL A 702 -27.58 18.87 28.59
CA VAL A 702 -28.01 19.08 27.18
C VAL A 702 -27.06 18.39 26.19
N GLU A 703 -25.84 18.08 26.63
CA GLU A 703 -24.80 17.41 25.86
C GLU A 703 -24.18 16.28 26.71
N GLY A 704 -23.68 15.24 26.04
CA GLY A 704 -22.90 14.17 26.63
C GLY A 704 -21.54 14.67 27.13
N ASP A 705 -21.02 14.03 28.16
CA ASP A 705 -19.76 14.42 28.78
C ASP A 705 -18.56 13.94 27.96
N LEU A 706 -17.82 14.89 27.38
CA LEU A 706 -16.58 14.67 26.61
C LEU A 706 -15.32 15.09 27.40
N SER A 707 -15.46 15.53 28.66
CA SER A 707 -14.35 16.10 29.44
C SER A 707 -13.22 15.11 29.72
N SER A 708 -13.56 13.83 29.78
CA SER A 708 -12.63 12.71 29.92
C SER A 708 -12.42 11.94 28.62
N MET A 709 -12.73 12.49 27.44
CA MET A 709 -12.49 11.75 26.18
C MET A 709 -10.98 11.67 25.85
N LYS A 710 -10.51 10.47 25.47
CA LYS A 710 -9.20 10.29 24.80
C LYS A 710 -9.37 10.58 23.30
N GLU A 711 -8.50 11.44 22.75
CA GLU A 711 -8.53 11.77 21.31
C GLU A 711 -8.26 10.53 20.43
N HIS A 712 -9.02 10.39 19.34
CA HIS A 712 -8.80 9.34 18.35
C HIS A 712 -7.84 9.81 17.25
N VAL A 713 -7.05 8.88 16.71
CA VAL A 713 -5.99 9.18 15.72
C VAL A 713 -6.52 9.57 14.34
N GLU A 714 -7.74 9.15 14.02
CA GLU A 714 -8.38 9.35 12.71
C GLU A 714 -9.62 10.27 12.79
N TRP A 715 -10.30 10.30 13.93
CA TRP A 715 -11.62 10.91 14.09
C TRP A 715 -11.62 11.94 15.21
N ILE A 716 -12.39 13.01 15.02
CA ILE A 716 -12.65 14.03 16.03
C ILE A 716 -14.13 13.96 16.38
N VAL A 717 -14.46 13.70 17.64
CA VAL A 717 -15.82 13.91 18.16
C VAL A 717 -15.94 15.40 18.44
N GLU A 718 -16.72 16.13 17.64
CA GLU A 718 -16.91 17.57 17.81
C GLU A 718 -17.90 17.90 18.94
N LYS A 719 -18.95 17.07 19.11
CA LYS A 719 -19.95 17.18 20.19
C LYS A 719 -20.86 15.93 20.26
N ALA A 720 -21.53 15.77 21.39
CA ALA A 720 -22.57 14.76 21.62
C ALA A 720 -23.87 15.45 22.09
N ALA A 721 -24.73 15.87 21.18
CA ALA A 721 -25.96 16.61 21.53
C ALA A 721 -27.12 15.64 21.82
N ASN A 722 -27.96 15.90 22.82
CA ASN A 722 -29.13 15.05 23.08
C ASN A 722 -30.47 15.69 22.70
N VAL A 723 -31.42 14.85 22.32
CA VAL A 723 -32.83 15.20 22.08
C VAL A 723 -33.69 14.10 22.70
N ARG A 724 -34.75 14.48 23.41
CA ARG A 724 -35.75 13.55 23.95
C ARG A 724 -36.93 13.47 22.99
N HIS A 725 -37.35 12.28 22.60
CA HIS A 725 -38.55 12.07 21.81
C HIS A 725 -39.67 11.43 22.65
N GLU A 726 -40.87 11.38 22.04
CA GLU A 726 -42.03 10.67 22.57
C GLU A 726 -42.72 10.01 21.37
N VAL A 727 -42.47 8.72 21.19
CA VAL A 727 -42.74 7.97 19.95
C VAL A 727 -43.89 6.99 20.16
N TYR A 728 -44.86 7.01 19.25
CA TYR A 728 -45.96 6.05 19.22
C TYR A 728 -45.64 4.97 18.18
N TYR A 729 -45.20 3.80 18.64
CA TYR A 729 -44.87 2.67 17.77
C TYR A 729 -46.14 1.93 17.31
N GLY A 730 -46.14 1.42 16.07
CA GLY A 730 -47.32 0.75 15.49
C GLY A 730 -47.79 -0.53 16.20
N CYS A 731 -47.02 -1.05 17.15
CA CYS A 731 -47.38 -2.19 17.99
C CYS A 731 -48.24 -1.83 19.22
N CYS A 732 -48.15 -0.60 19.73
CA CYS A 732 -48.72 -0.21 21.03
C CYS A 732 -49.43 1.16 20.95
N PRO A 733 -50.59 1.34 21.62
CA PRO A 733 -51.27 2.64 21.65
C PRO A 733 -50.62 3.66 22.60
N GLU A 734 -49.77 3.24 23.53
CA GLU A 734 -49.06 4.12 24.46
C GLU A 734 -47.75 4.69 23.87
N PRO A 735 -47.34 5.91 24.27
CA PRO A 735 -46.05 6.45 23.86
C PRO A 735 -44.89 5.71 24.55
N PHE A 736 -43.77 5.59 23.85
CA PHE A 736 -42.46 5.26 24.41
C PHE A 736 -41.59 6.51 24.43
N ILE A 737 -40.68 6.61 25.39
CA ILE A 737 -39.81 7.77 25.59
C ILE A 737 -38.37 7.31 25.43
N ASP A 738 -37.66 7.91 24.48
CA ASP A 738 -36.23 7.77 24.28
C ASP A 738 -35.50 9.10 24.47
N VAL A 739 -34.20 8.99 24.73
CA VAL A 739 -33.23 10.08 24.59
C VAL A 739 -32.22 9.65 23.52
N THR A 740 -32.26 10.34 22.39
CA THR A 740 -31.34 10.14 21.27
C THR A 740 -30.13 11.06 21.42
N PHE A 741 -28.93 10.50 21.43
CA PHE A 741 -27.67 11.25 21.37
C PHE A 741 -27.15 11.28 19.92
N TYR A 742 -26.97 12.48 19.39
CA TYR A 742 -26.37 12.77 18.09
C TYR A 742 -24.88 13.02 18.27
N ILE A 743 -24.06 12.03 17.90
CA ILE A 743 -22.60 12.11 17.99
C ILE A 743 -22.04 12.64 16.68
N HIS A 744 -21.50 13.85 16.70
CA HIS A 744 -20.90 14.48 15.52
C HIS A 744 -19.43 14.10 15.41
N LEU A 745 -19.08 13.41 14.33
CA LEU A 745 -17.75 12.91 14.02
C LEU A 745 -17.17 13.60 12.79
N LYS A 746 -15.85 13.77 12.75
CA LYS A 746 -15.15 14.37 11.62
C LYS A 746 -13.81 13.69 11.37
N ARG A 747 -13.56 13.31 10.12
CA ARG A 747 -12.34 12.58 9.74
C ARG A 747 -11.14 13.53 9.63
N LYS A 748 -9.96 13.05 10.01
CA LYS A 748 -8.66 13.70 9.77
C LYS A 748 -8.10 13.23 8.40
N PRO A 749 -8.12 14.05 7.33
CA PRO A 749 -7.93 13.56 5.96
C PRO A 749 -6.48 13.27 5.55
N ALA A 750 -5.47 13.68 6.35
CA ALA A 750 -4.07 13.73 5.93
C ALA A 750 -3.51 12.39 5.45
N TYR A 751 -3.78 11.31 6.19
CA TYR A 751 -3.36 9.94 5.88
C TYR A 751 -3.88 9.46 4.51
N TYR A 752 -5.16 9.72 4.21
CA TYR A 752 -5.79 9.32 2.95
C TYR A 752 -5.30 10.14 1.76
N ILE A 753 -4.99 11.44 1.98
CA ILE A 753 -4.35 12.28 0.96
C ILE A 753 -2.99 11.70 0.56
N THR A 754 -2.15 11.32 1.54
CA THR A 754 -0.80 10.80 1.26
C THR A 754 -0.79 9.38 0.70
N ASN A 755 -1.64 8.49 1.20
CA ASN A 755 -1.61 7.06 0.85
C ASN A 755 -2.52 6.67 -0.33
N ILE A 756 -3.56 7.46 -0.65
CA ILE A 756 -4.51 7.15 -1.74
C ILE A 756 -4.46 8.20 -2.85
N ILE A 757 -4.63 9.49 -2.51
CA ILE A 757 -4.81 10.54 -3.53
C ILE A 757 -3.52 10.82 -4.29
N VAL A 758 -2.38 10.97 -3.58
CA VAL A 758 -1.07 11.26 -4.21
C VAL A 758 -0.63 10.16 -5.20
N PRO A 759 -0.63 8.85 -4.84
CA PRO A 759 -0.31 7.77 -5.79
C PRO A 759 -1.18 7.80 -7.05
N SER A 760 -2.49 7.98 -6.88
CA SER A 760 -3.47 8.00 -7.97
C SER A 760 -3.25 9.16 -8.94
N PHE A 761 -2.84 10.33 -8.41
CA PHE A 761 -2.45 11.47 -9.25
C PHE A 761 -1.14 11.22 -10.01
N LEU A 762 -0.16 10.54 -9.41
CA LEU A 762 1.09 10.19 -10.09
C LEU A 762 0.86 9.21 -11.25
N ILE A 763 0.05 8.17 -11.05
CA ILE A 763 -0.25 7.17 -12.10
C ILE A 763 -1.02 7.81 -13.27
N THR A 764 -1.98 8.69 -12.97
CA THR A 764 -2.72 9.43 -14.01
C THR A 764 -1.88 10.50 -14.71
N MET A 765 -0.87 11.08 -14.05
CA MET A 765 0.14 11.91 -14.70
C MET A 765 0.97 11.07 -15.69
N VAL A 766 1.48 9.91 -15.28
CA VAL A 766 2.25 8.99 -16.15
C VAL A 766 1.46 8.63 -17.41
N ALA A 767 0.16 8.34 -17.28
CA ALA A 767 -0.74 8.08 -18.42
C ALA A 767 -0.67 9.19 -19.49
N SER A 768 -0.69 10.46 -19.08
CA SER A 768 -0.61 11.59 -20.02
C SER A 768 0.72 11.63 -20.78
N PHE A 769 1.81 11.15 -20.18
CA PHE A 769 3.13 11.09 -20.81
C PHE A 769 3.23 9.97 -21.84
N GLY A 770 2.41 8.90 -21.78
CA GLY A 770 2.42 7.82 -22.77
C GLY A 770 2.22 8.28 -24.23
N PHE A 771 1.37 9.31 -24.45
CA PHE A 771 1.22 9.95 -25.76
C PHE A 771 2.46 10.74 -26.24
N LEU A 772 3.40 11.08 -25.36
CA LEU A 772 4.67 11.69 -25.75
C LEU A 772 5.68 10.64 -26.24
N LEU A 773 5.44 9.35 -25.95
CA LEU A 773 6.32 8.27 -26.38
C LEU A 773 6.20 8.04 -27.90
N PRO A 774 7.33 7.96 -28.64
CA PRO A 774 7.34 7.66 -30.07
C PRO A 774 6.83 6.24 -30.35
N VAL A 775 6.21 6.03 -31.51
CA VAL A 775 5.68 4.70 -31.90
C VAL A 775 6.82 3.70 -32.13
N ASP A 776 7.97 4.18 -32.63
CA ASP A 776 9.16 3.38 -32.96
C ASP A 776 9.85 2.75 -31.74
N SER A 777 9.51 3.19 -30.52
CA SER A 777 10.03 2.61 -29.27
C SER A 777 9.41 1.25 -28.92
N GLY A 778 8.26 0.89 -29.50
CA GLY A 778 7.55 -0.37 -29.20
C GLY A 778 6.86 -0.42 -27.81
N GLU A 779 7.42 0.26 -26.79
CA GLU A 779 6.93 0.29 -25.40
C GLU A 779 5.53 0.94 -25.24
N LYS A 780 5.06 1.69 -26.24
CA LYS A 780 3.92 2.61 -26.15
C LYS A 780 2.63 1.98 -25.62
N VAL A 781 2.20 0.85 -26.19
CA VAL A 781 0.97 0.17 -25.76
C VAL A 781 1.18 -0.53 -24.41
N GLY A 782 2.39 -1.03 -24.11
CA GLY A 782 2.71 -1.64 -22.83
C GLY A 782 2.61 -0.66 -21.66
N LEU A 783 3.04 0.58 -21.86
CA LEU A 783 2.91 1.66 -20.88
C LEU A 783 1.45 1.94 -20.50
N GLU A 784 0.56 2.14 -21.48
CA GLU A 784 -0.86 2.41 -21.16
C GLU A 784 -1.55 1.21 -20.50
N LEU A 785 -1.24 -0.02 -20.93
CA LEU A 785 -1.83 -1.23 -20.35
C LEU A 785 -1.37 -1.45 -18.89
N THR A 786 -0.10 -1.19 -18.59
CA THR A 786 0.42 -1.30 -17.21
C THR A 786 -0.15 -0.20 -16.30
N VAL A 787 -0.33 1.02 -16.81
CA VAL A 787 -1.00 2.12 -16.12
C VAL A 787 -2.48 1.81 -15.86
N MET A 788 -3.20 1.26 -16.84
CA MET A 788 -4.60 0.85 -16.70
C MET A 788 -4.75 -0.27 -15.65
N LEU A 789 -3.84 -1.25 -15.64
CA LEU A 789 -3.80 -2.30 -14.62
C LEU A 789 -3.52 -1.72 -13.24
N ALA A 790 -2.54 -0.80 -13.11
CA ALA A 790 -2.22 -0.12 -11.86
C ALA A 790 -3.44 0.63 -11.29
N MET A 791 -4.13 1.42 -12.11
CA MET A 791 -5.36 2.12 -11.70
C MET A 791 -6.48 1.15 -11.30
N SER A 792 -6.61 0.02 -11.99
CA SER A 792 -7.60 -1.01 -11.65
C SER A 792 -7.33 -1.66 -10.29
N VAL A 793 -6.07 -2.00 -9.99
CA VAL A 793 -5.66 -2.58 -8.71
C VAL A 793 -5.87 -1.56 -7.57
N PHE A 794 -5.48 -0.30 -7.77
CA PHE A 794 -5.74 0.77 -6.80
C PHE A 794 -7.24 0.98 -6.54
N GLN A 795 -8.07 0.96 -7.60
CA GLN A 795 -9.51 1.11 -7.44
C GLN A 795 -10.13 -0.02 -6.61
N LEU A 796 -9.71 -1.27 -6.83
CA LEU A 796 -10.19 -2.41 -6.02
C LEU A 796 -9.80 -2.25 -4.55
N LEU A 797 -8.54 -1.93 -4.26
CA LEU A 797 -8.05 -1.74 -2.89
C LEU A 797 -8.74 -0.58 -2.14
N VAL A 798 -9.20 0.46 -2.85
CA VAL A 798 -10.00 1.54 -2.26
C VAL A 798 -11.48 1.14 -2.12
N ALA A 799 -12.02 0.35 -3.05
CA ALA A 799 -13.40 -0.12 -2.98
C ALA A 799 -13.62 -1.06 -1.78
N ASP A 800 -12.66 -1.91 -1.44
CA ASP A 800 -12.69 -2.79 -0.26
C ASP A 800 -12.69 -2.02 1.09
N LYS A 801 -12.42 -0.71 1.08
CA LYS A 801 -12.38 0.18 2.26
C LYS A 801 -13.61 1.10 2.38
N LEU A 802 -14.58 0.99 1.49
CA LEU A 802 -15.76 1.86 1.45
C LEU A 802 -17.04 1.02 1.55
N PRO A 803 -18.09 1.48 2.26
CA PRO A 803 -19.36 0.76 2.33
C PRO A 803 -19.98 0.54 0.94
N PRO A 804 -20.55 -0.64 0.68
CA PRO A 804 -21.32 -0.93 -0.53
C PRO A 804 -22.70 -0.26 -0.48
N SER A 805 -22.71 1.07 -0.39
CA SER A 805 -23.92 1.91 -0.35
C SER A 805 -24.34 2.34 -1.75
N ALA A 806 -25.66 2.33 -2.00
CA ALA A 806 -26.24 2.73 -3.29
C ALA A 806 -26.76 4.17 -3.30
N ASP A 807 -26.96 4.78 -2.12
CA ASP A 807 -27.65 6.07 -1.96
C ASP A 807 -26.77 7.27 -2.37
N SER A 808 -25.45 7.13 -2.24
CA SER A 808 -24.47 8.19 -2.56
C SER A 808 -23.15 7.61 -3.06
N THR A 809 -22.87 7.74 -4.37
CA THR A 809 -21.56 7.33 -4.92
C THR A 809 -20.45 8.31 -4.48
N PRO A 810 -19.36 7.84 -3.86
CA PRO A 810 -18.25 8.69 -3.43
C PRO A 810 -17.59 9.46 -4.59
N TRP A 811 -17.23 10.72 -4.38
CA TRP A 811 -16.50 11.52 -5.39
C TRP A 811 -15.16 10.87 -5.78
N ILE A 812 -14.49 10.20 -4.84
CA ILE A 812 -13.26 9.44 -5.09
C ILE A 812 -13.49 8.22 -5.99
N ALA A 813 -14.62 7.51 -5.85
CA ALA A 813 -14.96 6.37 -6.70
C ALA A 813 -15.33 6.82 -8.13
N MET A 814 -15.97 7.99 -8.26
CA MET A 814 -16.19 8.63 -9.57
C MET A 814 -14.88 9.07 -10.23
N PHE A 815 -13.89 9.56 -9.47
CA PHE A 815 -12.55 9.87 -9.97
C PHE A 815 -11.82 8.62 -10.50
N PHE A 816 -11.79 7.53 -9.73
CA PHE A 816 -11.19 6.27 -10.18
C PHE A 816 -11.89 5.71 -11.43
N SER A 817 -13.22 5.70 -11.44
CA SER A 817 -13.99 5.22 -12.61
C SER A 817 -13.75 6.08 -13.85
N PHE A 818 -13.70 7.41 -13.71
CA PHE A 818 -13.41 8.33 -14.81
C PHE A 818 -11.99 8.13 -15.37
N THR A 819 -11.00 8.00 -14.49
CA THR A 819 -9.59 7.83 -14.89
C THR A 819 -9.31 6.44 -15.47
N LEU A 820 -10.02 5.39 -15.04
CA LEU A 820 -10.00 4.07 -15.65
C LEU A 820 -10.62 4.07 -17.06
N ILE A 821 -11.78 4.72 -17.24
CA ILE A 821 -12.38 4.89 -18.58
C ILE A 821 -11.46 5.69 -19.51
N LEU A 822 -10.82 6.74 -18.99
CA LEU A 822 -9.91 7.60 -19.76
C LEU A 822 -8.63 6.86 -20.20
N SER A 823 -8.05 6.03 -19.33
CA SER A 823 -6.87 5.19 -19.64
C SER A 823 -7.19 4.01 -20.56
N GLY A 824 -8.37 3.37 -20.40
CA GLY A 824 -8.87 2.39 -21.37
C GLY A 824 -9.12 3.00 -22.76
N GLY A 825 -9.71 4.20 -22.81
CA GLY A 825 -9.89 4.97 -24.04
C GLY A 825 -8.56 5.39 -24.69
N SER A 826 -7.58 5.79 -23.88
CA SER A 826 -6.20 6.06 -24.31
C SER A 826 -5.56 4.83 -24.98
N SER A 827 -5.62 3.68 -24.31
CA SER A 827 -5.10 2.41 -24.81
C SER A 827 -5.67 2.05 -26.18
N LEU A 828 -7.00 2.14 -26.35
CA LEU A 828 -7.67 1.90 -27.63
C LEU A 828 -7.27 2.90 -28.72
N TRP A 829 -7.13 4.18 -28.38
CA TRP A 829 -6.66 5.21 -29.32
C TRP A 829 -5.24 4.93 -29.79
N GLN A 830 -4.33 4.53 -28.90
CA GLN A 830 -2.93 4.25 -29.25
C GLN A 830 -2.79 2.99 -30.12
N VAL A 831 -3.59 1.94 -29.89
CA VAL A 831 -3.66 0.77 -30.79
C VAL A 831 -4.16 1.19 -32.19
N MET A 832 -5.13 2.11 -32.29
CA MET A 832 -5.56 2.67 -33.57
C MET A 832 -4.44 3.48 -34.26
N VAL A 833 -3.70 4.31 -33.51
CA VAL A 833 -2.54 5.07 -34.02
C VAL A 833 -1.46 4.11 -34.55
N LEU A 834 -1.14 3.03 -33.83
CA LEU A 834 -0.16 2.02 -34.22
C LEU A 834 -0.57 1.30 -35.54
N ASN A 835 -1.84 0.91 -35.67
CA ASN A 835 -2.38 0.31 -36.90
C ASN A 835 -2.31 1.29 -38.10
N ILE A 836 -2.50 2.59 -37.85
CA ILE A 836 -2.37 3.63 -38.87
C ILE A 836 -0.89 3.89 -39.24
N HIS A 837 0.03 3.77 -38.28
CA HIS A 837 1.47 3.93 -38.49
C HIS A 837 2.03 2.87 -39.46
N HIS A 838 1.72 1.59 -39.22
CA HIS A 838 2.21 0.48 -40.04
C HIS A 838 1.41 0.23 -41.34
N ARG A 839 0.70 1.24 -41.86
CA ARG A 839 -0.21 1.11 -43.01
C ARG A 839 0.42 1.44 -44.38
N GLY A 840 1.75 1.47 -44.46
CA GLY A 840 2.55 2.03 -45.56
C GLY A 840 2.12 1.63 -46.97
N ASP A 841 1.86 0.34 -47.22
CA ASP A 841 1.56 -0.23 -48.55
C ASP A 841 0.27 0.31 -49.22
N ARG A 842 -0.54 1.12 -48.54
CA ARG A 842 -1.83 1.59 -49.07
C ARG A 842 -1.80 3.07 -49.43
N THR A 843 -1.93 3.38 -50.71
CA THR A 843 -2.05 4.79 -51.16
C THR A 843 -3.16 5.54 -50.42
N MET A 844 -2.79 6.67 -49.82
CA MET A 844 -3.71 7.45 -48.98
C MET A 844 -4.79 8.13 -49.83
N SER A 845 -6.07 7.98 -49.44
CA SER A 845 -7.17 8.61 -50.18
C SER A 845 -7.06 10.14 -50.23
N ARG A 846 -7.50 10.77 -51.34
CA ARG A 846 -7.54 12.24 -51.46
C ARG A 846 -8.40 12.89 -50.37
N PHE A 847 -9.43 12.19 -49.90
CA PHE A 847 -10.26 12.62 -48.77
C PHE A 847 -9.43 12.72 -47.49
N THR A 848 -8.70 11.65 -47.13
CA THR A 848 -7.80 11.60 -45.97
C THR A 848 -6.72 12.68 -46.04
N LYS A 849 -6.05 12.84 -47.20
CA LYS A 849 -4.97 13.85 -47.37
C LYS A 849 -5.46 15.30 -47.24
N CYS A 850 -6.69 15.63 -47.69
CA CYS A 850 -7.16 17.02 -47.73
C CYS A 850 -8.12 17.43 -46.62
N TYR A 851 -9.02 16.54 -46.18
CA TYR A 851 -10.08 16.86 -45.21
C TYR A 851 -9.77 16.39 -43.78
N LEU A 852 -8.85 15.44 -43.60
CA LEU A 852 -8.40 14.98 -42.28
C LEU A 852 -7.00 15.53 -41.96
N LEU A 853 -5.97 15.08 -42.69
CA LEU A 853 -4.57 15.37 -42.33
C LEU A 853 -4.24 16.87 -42.27
N LYS A 854 -4.64 17.67 -43.27
CA LYS A 854 -4.33 19.12 -43.31
C LYS A 854 -4.93 19.92 -42.14
N PRO A 855 -6.25 19.85 -41.85
CA PRO A 855 -6.82 20.60 -40.72
C PRO A 855 -6.31 20.08 -39.37
N LEU A 856 -6.20 18.75 -39.17
CA LEU A 856 -5.67 18.21 -37.91
C LEU A 856 -4.20 18.60 -37.66
N ALA A 857 -3.36 18.65 -38.69
CA ALA A 857 -1.96 19.08 -38.55
C ALA A 857 -1.83 20.58 -38.25
N TYR A 858 -2.75 21.41 -38.75
CA TYR A 858 -2.84 22.83 -38.37
C TYR A 858 -3.22 22.99 -36.90
N ILE A 859 -4.18 22.19 -36.40
CA ILE A 859 -4.61 22.19 -34.99
C ILE A 859 -3.50 21.67 -34.05
N THR A 860 -2.77 20.63 -34.46
CA THR A 860 -1.72 19.99 -33.66
C THR A 860 -0.32 20.59 -33.88
N CYS A 861 -0.20 21.67 -34.67
CA CYS A 861 1.06 22.35 -35.02
C CYS A 861 2.15 21.43 -35.64
N VAL A 862 1.76 20.32 -36.27
CA VAL A 862 2.69 19.41 -36.96
C VAL A 862 3.00 19.95 -38.35
N LYS A 863 4.29 20.16 -38.65
CA LYS A 863 4.73 20.53 -40.00
C LYS A 863 4.65 19.31 -40.92
N LEU A 864 3.75 19.33 -41.90
CA LEU A 864 3.78 18.36 -43.00
C LEU A 864 5.03 18.59 -43.89
N PRO A 865 5.60 17.53 -44.47
CA PRO A 865 6.50 17.67 -45.60
C PRO A 865 5.78 18.38 -46.76
N ARG A 866 6.50 19.26 -47.46
CA ARG A 866 5.95 19.95 -48.64
C ARG A 866 5.80 18.92 -49.76
N LEU A 867 4.57 18.70 -50.22
CA LEU A 867 4.27 17.96 -51.45
C LEU A 867 4.78 18.73 -52.69
N GLN A 868 6.10 18.75 -52.87
CA GLN A 868 6.79 19.52 -53.92
C GLN A 868 6.92 18.74 -55.23
N ASN A 869 6.06 17.73 -55.47
CA ASN A 869 6.18 16.80 -56.59
C ASN A 869 5.18 17.07 -57.73
N ASN A 870 5.19 18.30 -58.26
CA ASN A 870 4.54 18.65 -59.54
C ASN A 870 5.45 19.43 -60.50
N ARG A 871 6.59 19.98 -60.05
CA ARG A 871 7.49 20.75 -60.94
C ARG A 871 8.54 19.88 -61.63
N TYR A 872 8.95 18.77 -61.02
CA TYR A 872 9.93 17.84 -61.59
C TYR A 872 9.33 16.99 -62.73
N LYS A 873 8.09 16.51 -62.56
CA LYS A 873 7.35 15.77 -63.62
C LYS A 873 7.09 16.60 -64.87
N THR A 874 6.95 17.93 -64.78
CA THR A 874 6.84 18.78 -65.97
C THR A 874 8.20 18.85 -66.70
N SER A 875 9.29 19.08 -65.96
CA SER A 875 10.65 19.16 -66.52
C SER A 875 11.11 17.83 -67.17
N GLN A 876 10.91 16.68 -66.51
CA GLN A 876 11.27 15.38 -67.10
C GLN A 876 10.41 15.02 -68.33
N ASN A 877 9.12 15.36 -68.35
CA ASN A 877 8.29 15.16 -69.54
C ASN A 877 8.71 16.07 -70.71
N GLU A 878 9.16 17.31 -70.44
CA GLU A 878 9.77 18.18 -71.45
C GLU A 878 11.10 17.62 -71.98
N VAL A 879 11.94 17.03 -71.12
CA VAL A 879 13.18 16.35 -71.54
C VAL A 879 12.89 15.10 -72.38
N ILE A 880 11.90 14.29 -72.01
CA ILE A 880 11.49 13.10 -72.78
C ILE A 880 10.86 13.49 -74.12
N GLN A 881 10.05 14.56 -74.19
CA GLN A 881 9.54 15.09 -75.46
C GLN A 881 10.65 15.66 -76.35
N ASN A 882 11.61 16.42 -75.80
CA ASN A 882 12.75 16.95 -76.56
C ASN A 882 13.64 15.83 -77.11
N ASN A 883 13.91 14.79 -76.32
CA ASN A 883 14.66 13.62 -76.81
C ASN A 883 13.88 12.88 -77.91
N ARG A 884 12.55 12.71 -77.77
CA ARG A 884 11.71 12.09 -78.80
C ARG A 884 11.69 12.91 -80.10
N TYR A 885 11.76 14.25 -80.01
CA TYR A 885 11.96 15.14 -81.16
C TYR A 885 13.34 14.98 -81.81
N GLN A 886 14.42 14.92 -81.03
CA GLN A 886 15.78 14.72 -81.56
C GLN A 886 15.97 13.34 -82.22
N THR A 887 15.41 12.27 -81.66
CA THR A 887 15.44 10.94 -82.30
C THR A 887 14.71 10.96 -83.65
N SER A 888 13.55 11.65 -83.73
CA SER A 888 12.82 11.78 -85.01
C SER A 888 13.58 12.59 -86.07
N GLN A 889 14.33 13.62 -85.68
CA GLN A 889 15.20 14.36 -86.62
C GLN A 889 16.37 13.50 -87.11
N ASN A 890 16.97 12.69 -86.25
CA ASN A 890 18.10 11.83 -86.61
C ASN A 890 17.69 10.66 -87.54
N GLU A 891 16.48 10.09 -87.36
CA GLU A 891 15.94 9.10 -88.32
C GLU A 891 15.68 9.72 -89.71
N VAL A 892 15.21 10.97 -89.78
CA VAL A 892 14.98 11.67 -91.06
C VAL A 892 16.30 12.04 -91.77
N ILE A 893 17.38 12.32 -91.02
CA ILE A 893 18.68 12.66 -91.60
C ILE A 893 19.42 11.41 -92.13
N GLN A 894 19.35 10.27 -91.43
CA GLN A 894 20.01 9.04 -91.91
C GLN A 894 19.39 8.45 -93.19
N ASN A 895 18.10 8.65 -93.45
CA ASN A 895 17.42 8.07 -94.61
C ASN A 895 17.72 8.76 -95.96
N ARG A 896 18.59 9.79 -96.00
CA ARG A 896 18.96 10.48 -97.24
C ARG A 896 20.28 10.03 -97.87
N TYR A 897 21.04 9.11 -97.23
CA TYR A 897 22.33 8.63 -97.74
C TYR A 897 22.53 7.10 -97.55
N THR A 898 21.90 6.30 -98.41
CA THR A 898 22.44 4.97 -98.79
C THR A 898 21.97 4.59 -100.19
N SER A 899 22.91 4.61 -101.15
CA SER A 899 22.82 3.91 -102.42
C SER A 899 23.93 2.86 -102.45
N SER A 900 23.60 1.64 -102.89
CA SER A 900 24.49 0.51 -103.19
C SER A 900 25.15 -0.28 -102.02
N GLN A 901 24.73 -1.55 -101.92
CA GLN A 901 25.48 -2.76 -101.52
C GLN A 901 26.16 -2.86 -100.13
N ASN A 902 25.53 -3.63 -99.23
CA ASN A 902 26.09 -4.83 -98.57
C ASN A 902 25.09 -5.39 -97.53
N GLU A 903 24.78 -6.69 -97.57
CA GLU A 903 23.74 -7.31 -96.71
C GLU A 903 24.13 -7.36 -95.21
N ASP A 904 25.42 -7.57 -94.88
CA ASP A 904 25.92 -7.53 -93.49
C ASP A 904 25.71 -6.17 -92.81
N LYS A 905 25.63 -5.10 -93.62
CA LYS A 905 25.40 -3.74 -93.14
C LYS A 905 23.95 -3.50 -92.72
N ILE A 906 23.02 -4.29 -93.24
CA ILE A 906 21.59 -4.24 -92.87
C ILE A 906 21.38 -4.99 -91.55
N ILE A 907 21.98 -6.17 -91.38
CA ILE A 907 21.88 -6.96 -90.14
C ILE A 907 22.49 -6.20 -88.96
N SER A 908 23.69 -5.63 -89.12
CA SER A 908 24.33 -4.81 -88.08
C SER A 908 23.53 -3.53 -87.74
N LYS A 909 22.95 -2.85 -88.75
CA LYS A 909 22.08 -1.68 -88.50
C LYS A 909 20.78 -2.06 -87.80
N LEU A 910 20.16 -3.17 -88.18
CA LEU A 910 18.96 -3.72 -87.54
C LEU A 910 19.25 -4.14 -86.09
N PHE A 911 20.37 -4.82 -85.85
CA PHE A 911 20.83 -5.24 -84.53
C PHE A 911 21.05 -4.03 -83.61
N ASN A 912 21.72 -2.98 -84.10
CA ASN A 912 21.90 -1.73 -83.34
C ASN A 912 20.55 -1.06 -83.02
N THR A 913 19.64 -0.97 -84.00
CA THR A 913 18.30 -0.38 -83.78
C THR A 913 17.46 -1.19 -82.79
N LEU A 914 17.60 -2.52 -82.79
CA LEU A 914 16.95 -3.40 -81.81
C LEU A 914 17.57 -3.26 -80.42
N ASN A 915 18.89 -3.10 -80.32
CA ASN A 915 19.59 -2.84 -79.05
C ASN A 915 19.22 -1.46 -78.46
N GLU A 916 19.13 -0.42 -79.29
CA GLU A 916 18.66 0.91 -78.86
C GLU A 916 17.20 0.86 -78.36
N ARG A 917 16.32 0.12 -79.07
CA ARG A 917 14.94 -0.14 -78.61
C ARG A 917 14.86 -0.99 -77.34
N ARG A 918 15.83 -1.87 -77.10
CA ARG A 918 15.94 -2.66 -75.89
C ARG A 918 16.39 -1.80 -74.71
N MET A 919 17.49 -1.07 -74.85
CA MET A 919 17.99 -0.17 -73.80
C MET A 919 17.03 0.98 -73.47
N SER A 920 16.26 1.49 -74.44
CA SER A 920 15.21 2.48 -74.15
C SER A 920 14.02 1.89 -73.40
N LYS A 921 13.61 0.65 -73.71
CA LYS A 921 12.60 -0.06 -72.90
C LYS A 921 13.11 -0.42 -71.50
N GLU A 922 14.35 -0.89 -71.37
CA GLU A 922 14.96 -1.20 -70.07
C GLU A 922 15.06 0.07 -69.21
N LYS A 923 15.41 1.24 -69.79
CA LYS A 923 15.35 2.54 -69.11
C LYS A 923 13.94 3.04 -68.80
N GLU A 924 12.95 2.87 -69.69
CA GLU A 924 11.56 3.22 -69.39
C GLU A 924 11.01 2.38 -68.23
N VAL A 925 11.38 1.08 -68.17
CA VAL A 925 11.06 0.20 -67.03
C VAL A 925 11.78 0.68 -65.77
N GLU A 926 13.09 0.89 -65.80
CA GLU A 926 13.89 1.34 -64.65
C GLU A 926 13.39 2.68 -64.07
N ILE A 927 13.02 3.64 -64.92
CA ILE A 927 12.39 4.92 -64.53
C ILE A 927 10.98 4.70 -63.98
N SER A 928 10.21 3.75 -64.53
CA SER A 928 8.87 3.45 -64.00
C SER A 928 8.97 2.87 -62.58
N THR A 929 9.86 1.90 -62.36
CA THR A 929 10.11 1.25 -61.07
C THR A 929 10.63 2.23 -60.03
N SER A 930 11.61 3.08 -60.36
CA SER A 930 12.09 4.11 -59.42
C SER A 930 11.03 5.15 -59.09
N SER A 931 10.18 5.53 -60.07
CA SER A 931 9.05 6.41 -59.80
C SER A 931 7.97 5.76 -58.95
N GLU A 932 7.92 4.42 -58.88
CA GLU A 932 6.97 3.64 -58.08
C GLU A 932 7.47 3.52 -56.64
N SER A 933 8.75 3.18 -56.44
CA SER A 933 9.38 3.21 -55.11
C SER A 933 9.36 4.60 -54.47
N GLU A 934 9.68 5.68 -55.22
CA GLU A 934 9.55 7.06 -54.72
C GLU A 934 8.11 7.44 -54.33
N LYS A 935 7.09 6.80 -54.93
CA LYS A 935 5.68 7.05 -54.57
C LYS A 935 5.29 6.28 -53.31
N GLU A 936 5.76 5.05 -53.17
CA GLU A 936 5.52 4.20 -51.99
C GLU A 936 6.19 4.77 -50.75
N GLU A 937 7.44 5.24 -50.87
CA GLU A 937 8.18 5.93 -49.81
C GLU A 937 7.44 7.19 -49.32
N VAL A 938 7.04 8.08 -50.25
CA VAL A 938 6.31 9.32 -49.93
C VAL A 938 4.90 9.06 -49.34
N ASP A 939 4.20 8.02 -49.78
CA ASP A 939 2.89 7.67 -49.20
C ASP A 939 3.02 6.96 -47.85
N SER A 940 4.11 6.23 -47.60
CA SER A 940 4.46 5.68 -46.27
C SER A 940 4.75 6.79 -45.26
N ASP A 941 5.60 7.76 -45.62
CA ASP A 941 5.89 8.96 -44.82
C ASP A 941 4.62 9.74 -44.44
N LEU A 942 3.65 9.82 -45.35
CA LEU A 942 2.36 10.47 -45.11
C LEU A 942 1.51 9.73 -44.06
N TRP A 943 1.60 8.40 -43.97
CA TRP A 943 0.95 7.63 -42.90
C TRP A 943 1.64 7.82 -41.55
N ILE A 944 2.97 7.83 -41.50
CA ILE A 944 3.76 8.11 -40.28
C ILE A 944 3.41 9.49 -39.72
N HIS A 945 3.40 10.53 -40.57
CA HIS A 945 3.01 11.88 -40.18
C HIS A 945 1.53 11.98 -39.75
N TYR A 946 0.63 11.19 -40.33
CA TYR A 946 -0.78 11.15 -39.93
C TYR A 946 -0.99 10.45 -38.58
N ALA A 947 -0.27 9.36 -38.32
CA ALA A 947 -0.24 8.70 -37.01
C ALA A 947 0.25 9.69 -35.94
N LEU A 948 1.36 10.41 -36.18
CA LEU A 948 1.88 11.44 -35.27
C LEU A 948 0.87 12.59 -35.02
N VAL A 949 0.10 12.99 -36.03
CA VAL A 949 -0.96 14.01 -35.89
C VAL A 949 -2.12 13.50 -35.02
N LEU A 950 -2.55 12.25 -35.20
CA LEU A 950 -3.58 11.62 -34.38
C LEU A 950 -3.11 11.39 -32.94
N ASP A 951 -1.84 11.05 -32.74
CA ASP A 951 -1.21 10.90 -31.43
C ASP A 951 -1.21 12.23 -30.64
N ARG A 952 -0.80 13.32 -31.31
CA ARG A 952 -0.85 14.68 -30.73
C ARG A 952 -2.27 15.17 -30.47
N LEU A 953 -3.23 14.78 -31.30
CA LEU A 953 -4.65 15.04 -31.02
C LEU A 953 -5.10 14.29 -29.76
N GLY A 954 -4.76 12.99 -29.66
CA GLY A 954 -5.05 12.14 -28.50
C GLY A 954 -4.53 12.75 -27.20
N PHE A 955 -3.28 13.21 -27.17
CA PHE A 955 -2.68 13.91 -26.03
C PHE A 955 -3.47 15.17 -25.62
N VAL A 956 -3.87 16.01 -26.58
CA VAL A 956 -4.62 17.25 -26.29
C VAL A 956 -6.02 16.93 -25.76
N VAL A 957 -6.70 15.93 -26.35
CA VAL A 957 -8.02 15.47 -25.90
C VAL A 957 -7.93 14.83 -24.51
N PHE A 958 -6.89 14.02 -24.25
CA PHE A 958 -6.64 13.40 -22.95
C PHE A 958 -6.40 14.46 -21.87
N LEU A 959 -5.48 15.40 -22.09
CA LEU A 959 -5.21 16.48 -21.12
C LEU A 959 -6.43 17.38 -20.89
N PHE A 960 -7.18 17.73 -21.94
CA PHE A 960 -8.41 18.50 -21.79
C PHE A 960 -9.46 17.74 -20.97
N SER A 961 -9.64 16.44 -21.24
CA SER A 961 -10.57 15.58 -20.51
C SER A 961 -10.13 15.41 -19.05
N LEU A 962 -8.84 15.19 -18.79
CA LEU A 962 -8.29 15.08 -17.44
C LEU A 962 -8.48 16.37 -16.65
N VAL A 963 -8.12 17.54 -17.21
CA VAL A 963 -8.27 18.83 -16.52
C VAL A 963 -9.74 19.16 -16.26
N THR A 964 -10.63 18.94 -17.22
CA THR A 964 -12.08 19.21 -17.06
C THR A 964 -12.75 18.22 -16.10
N GLY A 965 -12.41 16.94 -16.16
CA GLY A 965 -12.89 15.90 -15.24
C GLY A 965 -12.42 16.14 -13.81
N CYS A 966 -11.13 16.39 -13.60
CA CYS A 966 -10.60 16.77 -12.29
C CYS A 966 -11.25 18.05 -11.77
N ALA A 967 -11.41 19.10 -12.60
CA ALA A 967 -12.10 20.32 -12.18
C ALA A 967 -13.55 20.07 -11.77
N TYR A 968 -14.30 19.25 -12.51
CA TYR A 968 -15.67 18.85 -12.17
C TYR A 968 -15.73 18.15 -10.81
N ILE A 969 -14.81 17.20 -10.55
CA ILE A 969 -14.75 16.44 -9.30
C ILE A 969 -14.35 17.33 -8.12
N PHE A 970 -13.33 18.18 -8.27
CA PHE A 970 -12.94 19.14 -7.22
C PHE A 970 -14.04 20.17 -6.92
N ILE A 971 -14.78 20.63 -7.94
CA ILE A 971 -15.97 21.47 -7.74
C ILE A 971 -17.04 20.69 -6.97
N GLY A 972 -17.28 19.42 -7.31
CA GLY A 972 -18.18 18.53 -6.59
C GLY A 972 -17.86 18.36 -5.10
N ILE A 973 -16.57 18.21 -4.77
CA ILE A 973 -16.08 18.08 -3.38
C ILE A 973 -16.19 19.41 -2.59
N ILE A 974 -16.08 20.56 -3.26
CA ILE A 974 -16.10 21.89 -2.60
C ILE A 974 -17.52 22.44 -2.43
N TYR A 975 -18.43 22.17 -3.37
CA TYR A 975 -19.77 22.79 -3.39
C TYR A 975 -20.88 21.96 -2.76
N ASN A 976 -20.76 20.63 -2.74
CA ASN A 976 -21.69 19.75 -2.04
C ASN A 976 -21.20 19.49 -0.62
#